data_AF-A0A8J4F954-F1
#
_entry.id   AF-A0A8J4F954-F1
#
_cell.length_a   1.000
_cell.length_b   1.000
_cell.length_c   1.000
_cell.angle_alpha   90.00
_cell.angle_beta   90.00
_cell.angle_gamma   90.00
#
_symmetry.space_group_name_H-M   'P 1'
#
loop_
_entity.id
_entity.type
_entity.pdbx_description
1 polymer ?
#
loop_
_entity_poly.entity_id
_entity_poly.type
_entity_poly.pdbx_seq_one_letter_code
_entity_poly.pdbx_strand_id
1 'polypeptide(L)'
;MTLVVGIMEGCLYREEAARARAKAAVGPAFSAAAGLAPATAAVAAAAAAAAAANGDVNAERAALHETLVLEFCLTLLHSGVKRGALAGRSPELMAHLDPALPLLVRSLRSRQAGCVSLALRTLAHIVPLPLPSLRVAAPAAGTALNALLKKVPNIRHPIAQECFRLLAALLRDCEAYQPTTAQVQYLLRWAFEDLGEAGAQPTAFALLRALLSRRVVVPEVYDVMDRVQQIMVRSQSAPVRNACGVALLQFLLDFPLGPQRLKQHVGFLLANLEYEYESGRLQVLDMLAQVVAKFPVEVLQAHADVLLMPLIVRLVSDTSAKARAATGDLLRALLSRLEASQLGKVVSYCRAWLERGAGVGGAGVGGGGGGGGAQDAALRRAAVQTLGFVAEVEGSKFGRRFSDLVNGVLRILQRQVARGVDGNEDQSASLPDDESADAEAACPGWQEAYYCLLLLEKVAAQASGALAWPIQGAATASSLVPELWESTVRLLLHRHMWVRKAAARLVGYGLATPRVCGGLMASQPGRAAQLAFSFYLQLECEGVDEATCLQAVKCLVNLSVHLHRDDSNEDQNGGHVSHEDQREKHEQQEQRKRAREDRGHGSHAAGSGDGAGKRARGAADAGNGNSNGKDSRRYEEAEEEGEDGTEEQGDGDEDAGKGEQAKGEEAEEEEEADAAVAAATDGDGADGSDEEDGEGPDEQRQTFTLSGLVRRMVRLADDVRAERTCQRMAALRWIAAAATALGAADIATYLPVLLRPLYRISDAAAASAGERHSGITATAAARGGQVPEDVRHLAEEVMAHLRGLVGSEVLLASYNAAREYVRGRRAERKRRTAMRTMIDPAAAAAARRRDNLRQTARRKQKMEVLKRERSAKQLRQTGRRRGGGRGKRVR
;
A
#
# COMPACT_ATOMS: atom_id res chain seq x y z
N MET A 1 -21.47 49.46 -26.74
CA MET A 1 -21.81 49.62 -25.32
C MET A 1 -22.73 50.80 -25.08
N THR A 2 -22.39 52.00 -25.55
CA THR A 2 -23.25 53.20 -25.47
C THR A 2 -24.68 52.98 -25.95
N LEU A 3 -24.87 52.33 -27.11
CA LEU A 3 -26.21 51.98 -27.61
C LEU A 3 -27.00 51.08 -26.65
N VAL A 4 -26.34 50.06 -26.08
CA VAL A 4 -26.97 49.10 -25.14
C VAL A 4 -27.37 49.82 -23.85
N VAL A 5 -26.50 50.68 -23.32
CA VAL A 5 -26.75 51.49 -22.11
C VAL A 5 -27.95 52.42 -22.33
N GLY A 6 -28.02 53.12 -23.47
CA GLY A 6 -29.14 54.01 -23.78
C GLY A 6 -30.48 53.28 -23.93
N ILE A 7 -30.49 52.10 -24.56
CA ILE A 7 -31.70 51.27 -24.65
C ILE A 7 -32.13 50.77 -23.27
N MET A 8 -31.18 50.29 -22.46
CA MET A 8 -31.45 49.84 -21.09
C MET A 8 -32.06 50.95 -20.23
N GLU A 9 -31.51 52.17 -20.30
CA GLU A 9 -32.03 53.33 -19.57
C GLU A 9 -33.47 53.65 -19.95
N GLY A 10 -33.76 53.68 -21.25
CA GLY A 10 -35.11 53.93 -21.78
C GLY A 10 -36.12 52.85 -21.39
N CYS A 11 -35.71 51.57 -21.36
CA CYS A 11 -36.55 50.47 -20.88
C CYS A 11 -36.80 50.53 -19.37
N LEU A 12 -35.76 50.79 -18.57
CA LEU A 12 -35.87 50.85 -17.11
C LEU A 12 -36.71 52.05 -16.64
N TYR A 13 -36.55 53.22 -17.26
CA TYR A 13 -37.36 54.40 -16.94
C TYR A 13 -38.86 54.13 -17.16
N ARG A 14 -39.22 53.46 -18.25
CA ARG A 14 -40.60 53.08 -18.56
C ARG A 14 -41.14 52.00 -17.62
N GLU A 15 -40.34 50.98 -17.30
CA GLU A 15 -40.71 49.95 -16.31
C GLU A 15 -40.97 50.57 -14.91
N GLU A 16 -40.11 51.51 -14.49
CA GLU A 16 -40.25 52.21 -13.21
C GLU A 16 -41.48 53.13 -13.20
N ALA A 17 -41.74 53.87 -14.29
CA ALA A 17 -42.95 54.68 -14.43
C ALA A 17 -44.21 53.82 -14.39
N ALA A 18 -44.22 52.66 -15.06
CA ALA A 18 -45.33 51.71 -15.02
C ALA A 18 -45.54 51.15 -13.60
N ARG A 19 -44.47 50.88 -12.86
CA ARG A 19 -44.55 50.47 -11.44
C ARG A 19 -45.04 51.56 -10.52
N ALA A 20 -44.59 52.80 -10.71
CA ALA A 20 -45.06 53.93 -9.92
C ALA A 20 -46.58 54.13 -10.12
N ARG A 21 -47.05 54.02 -11.37
CA ARG A 21 -48.49 54.03 -11.70
C ARG A 21 -49.24 52.86 -11.06
N ALA A 22 -48.72 51.64 -11.14
CA ALA A 22 -49.35 50.47 -10.50
C ALA A 22 -49.42 50.61 -8.97
N LYS A 23 -48.35 51.11 -8.33
CA LYS A 23 -48.33 51.36 -6.88
C LYS A 23 -49.32 52.47 -6.49
N ALA A 24 -49.43 53.51 -7.32
CA ALA A 24 -50.38 54.60 -7.14
C ALA A 24 -51.84 54.18 -7.38
N ALA A 25 -52.09 53.18 -8.23
CA ALA A 25 -53.44 52.63 -8.48
C ALA A 25 -53.95 51.74 -7.31
N VAL A 26 -53.04 51.07 -6.60
CA VAL A 26 -53.40 50.25 -5.42
C VAL A 26 -53.69 51.10 -4.18
N GLY A 27 -53.08 52.29 -4.06
CA GLY A 27 -53.27 53.21 -2.92
C GLY A 27 -54.72 53.70 -2.67
N PRO A 28 -55.47 54.15 -3.70
CA PRO A 28 -56.84 54.63 -3.53
C PRO A 28 -57.90 53.52 -3.55
N ALA A 29 -57.58 52.31 -4.02
CA ALA A 29 -58.51 51.18 -4.05
C ALA A 29 -58.93 50.71 -2.64
N PHE A 30 -58.10 50.95 -1.61
CA PHE A 30 -58.46 50.70 -0.21
C PHE A 30 -59.37 51.80 0.38
N SER A 31 -59.44 52.98 -0.24
CA SER A 31 -60.25 54.13 0.22
C SER A 31 -61.60 54.24 -0.49
N ALA A 32 -61.76 53.65 -1.68
CA ALA A 32 -62.96 53.81 -2.52
C ALA A 32 -64.06 52.76 -2.26
N ALA A 33 -63.87 51.81 -1.34
CA ALA A 33 -64.85 50.77 -1.01
C ALA A 33 -66.07 51.27 -0.19
N ALA A 34 -66.30 52.59 -0.07
CA ALA A 34 -67.26 53.18 0.86
C ALA A 34 -68.39 54.05 0.25
N GLY A 35 -68.74 53.91 -1.04
CA GLY A 35 -69.86 54.70 -1.59
C GLY A 35 -70.58 54.08 -2.78
N LEU A 36 -71.90 53.86 -2.64
CA LEU A 36 -72.81 53.53 -3.73
C LEU A 36 -73.05 54.77 -4.62
N ALA A 37 -72.80 54.64 -5.93
CA ALA A 37 -73.16 55.62 -6.95
C ALA A 37 -74.09 54.98 -8.02
N PRO A 38 -74.94 55.76 -8.71
CA PRO A 38 -76.12 55.26 -9.43
C PRO A 38 -75.81 54.60 -10.79
N ALA A 39 -76.72 53.72 -11.23
CA ALA A 39 -76.55 52.74 -12.32
C ALA A 39 -76.19 53.28 -13.72
N THR A 40 -76.39 54.57 -14.00
CA THR A 40 -75.95 55.18 -15.29
C THR A 40 -74.44 55.48 -15.31
N ALA A 41 -73.83 55.71 -14.15
CA ALA A 41 -72.38 55.78 -14.01
C ALA A 41 -71.74 54.38 -14.13
N ALA A 42 -72.47 53.30 -13.80
CA ALA A 42 -71.97 51.93 -13.88
C ALA A 42 -71.80 51.44 -15.34
N VAL A 43 -72.66 51.86 -16.27
CA VAL A 43 -72.53 51.48 -17.70
C VAL A 43 -71.44 52.30 -18.39
N ALA A 44 -71.33 53.60 -18.09
CA ALA A 44 -70.20 54.42 -18.54
C ALA A 44 -68.87 53.98 -17.92
N ALA A 45 -68.87 53.56 -16.65
CA ALA A 45 -67.72 52.96 -15.98
C ALA A 45 -67.41 51.56 -16.52
N ALA A 46 -68.38 50.77 -16.95
CA ALA A 46 -68.16 49.46 -17.58
C ALA A 46 -67.60 49.59 -19.00
N ALA A 47 -68.08 50.58 -19.79
CA ALA A 47 -67.52 50.89 -21.10
C ALA A 47 -66.11 51.52 -20.98
N ALA A 48 -65.90 52.39 -19.99
CA ALA A 48 -64.58 52.93 -19.65
C ALA A 48 -63.66 51.84 -19.06
N ALA A 49 -64.18 50.86 -18.32
CA ALA A 49 -63.43 49.71 -17.82
C ALA A 49 -63.12 48.70 -18.92
N ALA A 50 -63.98 48.53 -19.93
CA ALA A 50 -63.71 47.69 -21.10
C ALA A 50 -62.71 48.36 -22.07
N ALA A 51 -62.79 49.68 -22.24
CA ALA A 51 -61.79 50.47 -22.96
C ALA A 51 -60.47 50.56 -22.19
N ALA A 52 -60.52 50.69 -20.86
CA ALA A 52 -59.36 50.59 -19.99
C ALA A 52 -58.77 49.18 -19.99
N ALA A 53 -59.58 48.11 -20.04
CA ALA A 53 -59.11 46.73 -20.13
C ALA A 53 -58.43 46.43 -21.48
N ASN A 54 -58.96 46.93 -22.60
CA ASN A 54 -58.29 46.82 -23.90
C ASN A 54 -57.03 47.70 -23.99
N GLY A 55 -57.03 48.87 -23.33
CA GLY A 55 -55.84 49.70 -23.12
C GLY A 55 -54.81 49.02 -22.22
N ASP A 56 -55.26 48.27 -21.21
CA ASP A 56 -54.44 47.51 -20.26
C ASP A 56 -53.76 46.34 -20.98
N VAL A 57 -54.47 45.59 -21.83
CA VAL A 57 -53.89 44.46 -22.57
C VAL A 57 -52.79 44.93 -23.54
N ASN A 58 -52.99 46.07 -24.22
CA ASN A 58 -51.96 46.62 -25.11
C ASN A 58 -50.79 47.25 -24.34
N ALA A 59 -51.06 47.89 -23.19
CA ALA A 59 -50.03 48.39 -22.30
C ALA A 59 -49.22 47.25 -21.65
N GLU A 60 -49.88 46.13 -21.32
CA GLU A 60 -49.28 44.94 -20.74
C GLU A 60 -48.42 44.19 -21.78
N ARG A 61 -48.89 44.09 -23.04
CA ARG A 61 -48.07 43.61 -24.16
C ARG A 61 -46.87 44.50 -24.43
N ALA A 62 -47.03 45.82 -24.44
CA ALA A 62 -45.92 46.76 -24.60
C ALA A 62 -44.90 46.61 -23.46
N ALA A 63 -45.36 46.49 -22.21
CA ALA A 63 -44.50 46.23 -21.06
C ALA A 63 -43.74 44.90 -21.17
N LEU A 64 -44.39 43.83 -21.67
CA LEU A 64 -43.74 42.54 -21.94
C LEU A 64 -42.65 42.67 -23.01
N HIS A 65 -42.93 43.34 -24.13
CA HIS A 65 -41.93 43.59 -25.18
C HIS A 65 -40.73 44.40 -24.66
N GLU A 66 -40.97 45.40 -23.80
CA GLU A 66 -39.90 46.17 -23.18
C GLU A 66 -39.02 45.34 -22.25
N THR A 67 -39.62 44.42 -21.47
CA THR A 67 -38.84 43.50 -20.61
C THR A 67 -37.99 42.52 -21.43
N LEU A 68 -38.49 42.04 -22.58
CA LEU A 68 -37.72 41.20 -23.50
C LEU A 68 -36.53 41.95 -24.13
N VAL A 69 -36.72 43.22 -24.49
CA VAL A 69 -35.63 44.06 -25.01
C VAL A 69 -34.58 44.30 -23.93
N LEU A 70 -35.00 44.56 -22.68
CA LEU A 70 -34.09 44.69 -21.55
C LEU A 70 -33.30 43.39 -21.29
N GLU A 71 -33.97 42.24 -21.31
CA GLU A 71 -33.36 40.93 -21.15
C GLU A 71 -32.33 40.65 -22.27
N PHE A 72 -32.64 41.00 -23.51
CA PHE A 72 -31.70 40.90 -24.64
C PHE A 72 -30.48 41.80 -24.44
N CYS A 73 -30.67 43.06 -24.03
CA CYS A 73 -29.59 44.00 -23.76
C CYS A 73 -28.68 43.50 -22.62
N LEU A 74 -29.27 42.99 -21.54
CA LEU A 74 -28.54 42.40 -20.42
C LEU A 74 -27.79 41.12 -20.82
N THR A 75 -28.38 40.30 -21.69
CA THR A 75 -27.72 39.10 -22.24
C THR A 75 -26.51 39.47 -23.08
N LEU A 76 -26.65 40.48 -23.95
CA LEU A 76 -25.55 40.97 -24.77
C LEU A 76 -24.42 41.53 -23.88
N LEU A 77 -24.76 42.37 -22.90
CA LEU A 77 -23.82 42.92 -21.93
C LEU A 77 -23.12 41.82 -21.12
N HIS A 78 -23.87 40.86 -20.59
CA HIS A 78 -23.33 39.71 -19.87
C HIS A 78 -22.36 38.91 -20.72
N SER A 79 -22.75 38.60 -21.96
CA SER A 79 -21.90 37.86 -22.87
C SER A 79 -20.60 38.61 -23.21
N GLY A 80 -20.65 39.94 -23.31
CA GLY A 80 -19.47 40.78 -23.55
C GLY A 80 -18.54 40.84 -22.35
N VAL A 81 -19.10 41.00 -21.14
CA VAL A 81 -18.33 41.01 -19.89
C VAL A 81 -17.69 39.66 -19.62
N LYS A 82 -18.44 38.55 -19.82
CA LYS A 82 -17.98 37.18 -19.52
C LYS A 82 -16.92 36.67 -20.49
N ARG A 83 -17.01 36.98 -21.79
CA ARG A 83 -16.09 36.46 -22.83
C ARG A 83 -14.70 37.11 -22.84
N GLY A 84 -14.36 37.91 -21.84
CA GLY A 84 -12.99 38.41 -21.66
C GLY A 84 -12.66 39.68 -22.44
N ALA A 85 -13.64 40.39 -23.03
CA ALA A 85 -13.39 41.71 -23.63
C ALA A 85 -12.80 42.72 -22.60
N LEU A 86 -12.98 42.46 -21.31
CA LEU A 86 -12.48 43.27 -20.18
C LEU A 86 -11.15 42.76 -19.59
N ALA A 87 -10.57 41.67 -20.10
CA ALA A 87 -9.33 41.10 -19.59
C ALA A 87 -8.13 42.06 -19.76
N GLY A 88 -8.19 42.98 -20.72
CA GLY A 88 -7.15 43.98 -20.98
C GLY A 88 -7.22 45.26 -20.13
N ARG A 89 -8.23 45.43 -19.26
CA ARG A 89 -8.45 46.64 -18.42
C ARG A 89 -8.23 47.97 -19.17
N SER A 90 -8.57 48.04 -20.46
CA SER A 90 -8.36 49.25 -21.26
C SER A 90 -9.20 50.41 -20.69
N PRO A 91 -8.62 51.60 -20.46
CA PRO A 91 -9.30 52.71 -19.80
C PRO A 91 -10.56 53.18 -20.54
N GLU A 92 -10.55 53.15 -21.88
CA GLU A 92 -11.69 53.53 -22.72
C GLU A 92 -12.90 52.60 -22.53
N LEU A 93 -12.67 51.28 -22.50
CA LEU A 93 -13.74 50.30 -22.28
C LEU A 93 -14.32 50.41 -20.86
N MET A 94 -13.51 50.74 -19.86
CA MET A 94 -13.98 51.00 -18.49
C MET A 94 -14.85 52.27 -18.44
N ALA A 95 -14.45 53.34 -19.12
CA ALA A 95 -15.26 54.57 -19.23
C ALA A 95 -16.63 54.32 -19.89
N HIS A 96 -16.71 53.41 -20.87
CA HIS A 96 -17.97 53.03 -21.50
C HIS A 96 -18.82 52.05 -20.68
N LEU A 97 -18.22 51.33 -19.72
CA LEU A 97 -18.91 50.39 -18.84
C LEU A 97 -19.45 51.08 -17.58
N ASP A 98 -18.77 52.11 -17.07
CA ASP A 98 -19.13 52.82 -15.84
C ASP A 98 -20.60 53.32 -15.81
N PRO A 99 -21.15 53.90 -16.91
CA PRO A 99 -22.56 54.32 -16.96
C PRO A 99 -23.57 53.17 -16.89
N ALA A 100 -23.15 51.93 -17.20
CA ALA A 100 -24.03 50.76 -17.11
C ALA A 100 -24.28 50.34 -15.65
N LEU A 101 -23.39 50.72 -14.71
CA LEU A 101 -23.41 50.22 -13.34
C LEU A 101 -24.68 50.66 -12.56
N PRO A 102 -25.10 51.94 -12.57
CA PRO A 102 -26.35 52.34 -11.93
C PRO A 102 -27.59 51.68 -12.58
N LEU A 103 -27.56 51.46 -13.90
CA LEU A 103 -28.64 50.79 -14.62
C LEU A 103 -28.77 49.33 -14.20
N LEU A 104 -27.65 48.61 -14.06
CA LEU A 104 -27.64 47.23 -13.57
C LEU A 104 -28.21 47.12 -12.15
N VAL A 105 -27.86 48.06 -11.27
CA VAL A 105 -28.44 48.10 -9.91
C VAL A 105 -29.95 48.36 -9.95
N ARG A 106 -30.43 49.21 -10.86
CA ARG A 106 -31.87 49.42 -11.08
C ARG A 106 -32.54 48.16 -11.64
N SER A 107 -31.89 47.44 -12.57
CA SER A 107 -32.38 46.18 -13.14
C SER A 107 -32.62 45.08 -12.09
N LEU A 108 -31.89 45.08 -10.96
CA LEU A 108 -32.14 44.16 -9.83
C LEU A 108 -33.56 44.29 -9.27
N ARG A 109 -34.19 45.44 -9.46
CA ARG A 109 -35.55 45.66 -9.00
C ARG A 109 -36.56 45.06 -9.96
N SER A 110 -36.25 44.72 -11.21
CA SER A 110 -37.21 44.37 -12.28
C SER A 110 -38.24 43.29 -11.91
N ARG A 111 -39.41 43.27 -12.56
CA ARG A 111 -40.44 42.23 -12.33
C ARG A 111 -40.02 40.86 -12.86
N GLN A 112 -39.18 40.81 -13.88
CA GLN A 112 -38.83 39.57 -14.56
C GLN A 112 -37.57 38.93 -13.96
N ALA A 113 -37.69 37.66 -13.54
CA ALA A 113 -36.57 36.93 -12.93
C ALA A 113 -35.34 36.79 -13.84
N GLY A 114 -35.54 36.71 -15.17
CA GLY A 114 -34.45 36.65 -16.17
C GLY A 114 -33.56 37.90 -16.13
N CYS A 115 -34.18 39.08 -16.18
CA CYS A 115 -33.50 40.37 -16.05
C CYS A 115 -32.73 40.48 -14.72
N VAL A 116 -33.35 40.09 -13.60
CA VAL A 116 -32.70 40.11 -12.27
C VAL A 116 -31.50 39.16 -12.23
N SER A 117 -31.64 37.94 -12.73
CA SER A 117 -30.55 36.95 -12.75
C SER A 117 -29.37 37.41 -13.60
N LEU A 118 -29.62 37.95 -14.79
CA LEU A 118 -28.58 38.49 -15.67
C LEU A 118 -27.90 39.72 -15.05
N ALA A 119 -28.66 40.61 -14.42
CA ALA A 119 -28.14 41.77 -13.71
C ALA A 119 -27.24 41.37 -12.53
N LEU A 120 -27.63 40.36 -11.74
CA LEU A 120 -26.81 39.84 -10.64
C LEU A 120 -25.48 39.24 -11.15
N ARG A 121 -25.55 38.40 -12.18
CA ARG A 121 -24.36 37.75 -12.76
C ARG A 121 -23.40 38.77 -13.41
N THR A 122 -23.95 39.76 -14.12
CA THR A 122 -23.15 40.84 -14.71
C THR A 122 -22.47 41.67 -13.64
N LEU A 123 -23.21 42.11 -12.63
CA LEU A 123 -22.63 42.85 -11.50
C LEU A 123 -21.53 42.06 -10.80
N ALA A 124 -21.71 40.75 -10.57
CA ALA A 124 -20.70 39.92 -9.93
C ALA A 124 -19.36 39.85 -10.71
N HIS A 125 -19.41 39.98 -12.05
CA HIS A 125 -18.21 40.07 -12.88
C HIS A 125 -17.62 41.49 -12.97
N ILE A 126 -18.44 42.53 -12.75
CA ILE A 126 -18.04 43.94 -12.87
C ILE A 126 -17.43 44.46 -11.56
N VAL A 127 -17.90 44.01 -10.40
CA VAL A 127 -17.43 44.47 -9.08
C VAL A 127 -15.90 44.39 -8.89
N PRO A 128 -15.17 43.36 -9.38
CA PRO A 128 -13.71 43.31 -9.27
C PRO A 128 -12.96 44.34 -10.14
N LEU A 129 -13.65 45.07 -11.02
CA LEU A 129 -13.05 46.06 -11.92
C LEU A 129 -12.96 47.43 -11.21
N PRO A 130 -11.90 48.21 -11.44
CA PRO A 130 -11.69 49.51 -10.80
C PRO A 130 -12.56 50.60 -11.45
N LEU A 131 -13.88 50.55 -11.22
CA LEU A 131 -14.84 51.53 -11.75
C LEU A 131 -15.14 52.63 -10.71
N PRO A 132 -15.07 53.93 -11.07
CA PRO A 132 -15.29 55.03 -10.14
C PRO A 132 -16.72 55.07 -9.57
N SER A 133 -17.74 54.76 -10.39
CA SER A 133 -19.14 54.78 -9.94
C SER A 133 -19.49 53.64 -8.98
N LEU A 134 -18.61 52.64 -8.81
CA LEU A 134 -18.85 51.51 -7.91
C LEU A 134 -19.01 51.91 -6.46
N ARG A 135 -18.26 52.93 -6.00
CA ARG A 135 -18.34 53.42 -4.62
C ARG A 135 -19.73 53.96 -4.27
N VAL A 136 -20.40 54.59 -5.24
CA VAL A 136 -21.73 55.18 -5.08
C VAL A 136 -22.84 54.15 -5.30
N ALA A 137 -22.65 53.23 -6.26
CA ALA A 137 -23.64 52.22 -6.59
C ALA A 137 -23.72 51.06 -5.56
N ALA A 138 -22.64 50.77 -4.85
CA ALA A 138 -22.56 49.60 -3.97
C ALA A 138 -23.57 49.58 -2.81
N PRO A 139 -23.81 50.68 -2.05
CA PRO A 139 -24.87 50.70 -1.03
C PRO A 139 -26.27 50.47 -1.62
N ALA A 140 -26.55 51.05 -2.79
CA ALA A 140 -27.80 50.86 -3.50
C ALA A 140 -27.97 49.40 -3.98
N ALA A 141 -26.90 48.75 -4.43
CA ALA A 141 -26.89 47.33 -4.76
C ALA A 141 -27.19 46.46 -3.52
N GLY A 142 -26.53 46.74 -2.38
CA GLY A 142 -26.75 46.02 -1.14
C GLY A 142 -28.19 46.11 -0.61
N THR A 143 -28.82 47.29 -0.68
CA THR A 143 -30.23 47.45 -0.29
C THR A 143 -31.18 46.67 -1.21
N ALA A 144 -30.92 46.68 -2.52
CA ALA A 144 -31.69 45.89 -3.50
C ALA A 144 -31.53 44.38 -3.26
N LEU A 145 -30.30 43.92 -2.99
CA LEU A 145 -30.00 42.52 -2.67
C LEU A 145 -30.73 42.04 -1.41
N ASN A 146 -30.73 42.83 -0.35
CA ASN A 146 -31.46 42.50 0.88
C ASN A 146 -32.98 42.41 0.63
N ALA A 147 -33.53 43.31 -0.16
CA ALA A 147 -34.94 43.27 -0.55
C ALA A 147 -35.29 42.05 -1.42
N LEU A 148 -34.37 41.59 -2.27
CA LEU A 148 -34.52 40.36 -3.05
C LEU A 148 -34.47 39.12 -2.15
N LEU A 149 -33.50 39.03 -1.24
CA LEU A 149 -33.35 37.88 -0.33
C LEU A 149 -34.60 37.68 0.54
N LYS A 150 -35.22 38.75 1.03
CA LYS A 150 -36.47 38.70 1.80
C LYS A 150 -37.68 38.17 1.03
N LYS A 151 -37.65 38.20 -0.31
CA LYS A 151 -38.75 37.72 -1.18
C LYS A 151 -38.57 36.28 -1.62
N VAL A 152 -37.37 35.72 -1.44
CA VAL A 152 -37.01 34.40 -1.92
C VAL A 152 -37.38 33.36 -0.86
N PRO A 153 -37.97 32.20 -1.23
CA PRO A 153 -38.46 31.23 -0.25
C PRO A 153 -37.35 30.48 0.50
N ASN A 154 -36.21 30.22 -0.14
CA ASN A 154 -35.12 29.45 0.46
C ASN A 154 -33.75 29.80 -0.12
N ILE A 155 -32.69 29.39 0.57
CA ILE A 155 -31.29 29.63 0.18
C ILE A 155 -30.92 28.97 -1.17
N ARG A 156 -31.61 27.91 -1.60
CA ARG A 156 -31.26 27.16 -2.83
C ARG A 156 -31.77 27.82 -4.10
N HIS A 157 -32.68 28.77 -3.97
CA HIS A 157 -33.26 29.46 -5.10
C HIS A 157 -32.15 30.13 -5.93
N PRO A 158 -32.16 30.05 -7.27
CA PRO A 158 -31.09 30.57 -8.13
C PRO A 158 -30.79 32.06 -7.87
N ILE A 159 -31.81 32.87 -7.59
CA ILE A 159 -31.62 34.30 -7.25
C ILE A 159 -30.86 34.44 -5.92
N ALA A 160 -31.16 33.65 -4.89
CA ALA A 160 -30.40 33.71 -3.62
C ALA A 160 -28.93 33.36 -3.83
N GLN A 161 -28.65 32.34 -4.65
CA GLN A 161 -27.29 31.92 -5.00
C GLN A 161 -26.51 33.02 -5.73
N GLU A 162 -27.15 33.70 -6.69
CA GLU A 162 -26.56 34.84 -7.39
C GLU A 162 -26.39 36.06 -6.46
N CYS A 163 -27.35 36.31 -5.57
CA CYS A 163 -27.24 37.34 -4.53
C CYS A 163 -26.04 37.09 -3.61
N PHE A 164 -25.84 35.86 -3.14
CA PHE A 164 -24.68 35.51 -2.30
C PHE A 164 -23.36 35.70 -3.03
N ARG A 165 -23.29 35.33 -4.31
CA ARG A 165 -22.10 35.56 -5.14
C ARG A 165 -21.78 37.05 -5.28
N LEU A 166 -22.79 37.88 -5.56
CA LEU A 166 -22.60 39.33 -5.66
C LEU A 166 -22.25 39.97 -4.31
N LEU A 167 -22.91 39.57 -3.22
CA LEU A 167 -22.59 40.04 -1.87
C LEU A 167 -21.15 39.67 -1.48
N ALA A 168 -20.71 38.44 -1.79
CA ALA A 168 -19.34 38.02 -1.54
C ALA A 168 -18.33 38.88 -2.33
N ALA A 169 -18.62 39.17 -3.61
CA ALA A 169 -17.78 40.04 -4.43
C ALA A 169 -17.74 41.48 -3.90
N LEU A 170 -18.89 42.05 -3.51
CA LEU A 170 -18.96 43.39 -2.93
C LEU A 170 -18.16 43.49 -1.61
N LEU A 171 -18.30 42.49 -0.74
CA LEU A 171 -17.55 42.42 0.52
C LEU A 171 -16.05 42.26 0.28
N ARG A 172 -15.63 41.48 -0.72
CA ARG A 172 -14.20 41.25 -0.98
C ARG A 172 -13.53 42.41 -1.71
N ASP A 173 -14.16 42.92 -2.76
CA ASP A 173 -13.51 43.76 -3.77
C ASP A 173 -13.93 45.24 -3.69
N CYS A 174 -14.92 45.63 -2.86
CA CYS A 174 -15.39 47.01 -2.73
C CYS A 174 -15.43 47.51 -1.28
N GLU A 175 -14.44 48.30 -0.87
CA GLU A 175 -14.34 48.84 0.51
C GLU A 175 -15.50 49.77 0.89
N ALA A 176 -16.07 50.49 -0.08
CA ALA A 176 -17.19 51.42 0.13
C ALA A 176 -18.49 50.72 0.53
N TYR A 177 -18.63 49.42 0.27
CA TYR A 177 -19.77 48.65 0.73
C TYR A 177 -19.59 48.26 2.20
N GLN A 178 -20.38 48.88 3.08
CA GLN A 178 -20.45 48.57 4.51
C GLN A 178 -21.87 48.16 4.88
N PRO A 179 -22.17 46.85 4.99
CA PRO A 179 -23.49 46.40 5.43
C PRO A 179 -23.72 46.79 6.90
N THR A 180 -24.96 47.08 7.26
CA THR A 180 -25.30 47.37 8.66
C THR A 180 -25.24 46.10 9.50
N THR A 181 -25.01 46.23 10.82
CA THR A 181 -24.98 45.09 11.74
C THR A 181 -26.23 44.22 11.62
N ALA A 182 -27.42 44.83 11.56
CA ALA A 182 -28.69 44.12 11.39
C ALA A 182 -28.78 43.36 10.05
N GLN A 183 -28.17 43.89 8.98
CA GLN A 183 -28.12 43.19 7.69
C GLN A 183 -27.20 41.96 7.76
N VAL A 184 -26.04 42.09 8.41
CA VAL A 184 -25.12 40.95 8.60
C VAL A 184 -25.75 39.88 9.48
N GLN A 185 -26.40 40.26 10.58
CA GLN A 185 -27.09 39.32 11.46
C GLN A 185 -28.21 38.57 10.73
N TYR A 186 -29.05 39.27 9.97
CA TYR A 186 -30.08 38.64 9.15
C TYR A 186 -29.46 37.68 8.13
N LEU A 187 -28.40 38.10 7.45
CA LEU A 187 -27.71 37.28 6.44
C LEU A 187 -27.09 36.03 7.06
N LEU A 188 -26.45 36.13 8.23
CA LEU A 188 -25.84 35.00 8.91
C LEU A 188 -26.89 34.00 9.39
N ARG A 189 -27.96 34.47 10.03
CA ARG A 189 -29.04 33.60 10.49
C ARG A 189 -29.71 32.91 9.31
N TRP A 190 -30.10 33.66 8.29
CA TRP A 190 -30.86 33.13 7.16
C TRP A 190 -30.02 32.29 6.19
N ALA A 191 -28.78 32.69 5.87
CA ALA A 191 -27.95 31.98 4.90
C ALA A 191 -27.35 30.69 5.46
N PHE A 192 -27.19 30.57 6.78
CA PHE A 192 -26.52 29.45 7.43
C PHE A 192 -27.42 28.64 8.39
N GLU A 193 -28.73 28.91 8.45
CA GLU A 193 -29.71 28.12 9.22
C GLU A 193 -29.66 26.62 8.86
N ASP A 194 -29.62 26.32 7.55
CA ASP A 194 -29.70 24.96 6.98
C ASP A 194 -28.35 24.43 6.44
N LEU A 195 -27.23 24.81 7.05
CA LEU A 195 -25.90 24.45 6.53
C LEU A 195 -25.61 22.92 6.52
N GLY A 196 -26.44 22.09 7.17
CA GLY A 196 -26.20 20.67 7.45
C GLY A 196 -26.64 19.65 6.39
N GLU A 197 -27.95 19.45 6.18
CA GLU A 197 -28.46 18.21 5.54
C GLU A 197 -28.72 18.29 4.03
N ALA A 198 -28.86 19.48 3.44
CA ALA A 198 -29.11 19.59 1.99
C ALA A 198 -28.73 20.94 1.34
N GLY A 199 -27.85 21.75 1.97
CA GLY A 199 -27.69 23.17 1.66
C GLY A 199 -26.25 23.73 1.55
N ALA A 200 -25.21 22.89 1.52
CA ALA A 200 -23.81 23.33 1.43
C ALA A 200 -23.45 23.88 0.03
N GLN A 201 -24.03 25.02 -0.33
CA GLN A 201 -23.83 25.65 -1.62
C GLN A 201 -22.48 26.39 -1.65
N PRO A 202 -21.67 26.25 -2.72
CA PRO A 202 -20.38 26.93 -2.81
C PRO A 202 -20.45 28.45 -2.65
N THR A 203 -21.56 29.06 -3.06
CA THR A 203 -21.78 30.52 -2.95
C THR A 203 -21.97 30.98 -1.50
N ALA A 204 -22.59 30.15 -0.64
CA ALA A 204 -22.77 30.45 0.77
C ALA A 204 -21.43 30.42 1.51
N PHE A 205 -20.56 29.44 1.21
CA PHE A 205 -19.19 29.42 1.75
C PHE A 205 -18.33 30.56 1.21
N ALA A 206 -18.47 30.94 -0.07
CA ALA A 206 -17.80 32.12 -0.61
C ALA A 206 -18.21 33.40 0.13
N LEU A 207 -19.51 33.53 0.46
CA LEU A 207 -20.02 34.63 1.26
C LEU A 207 -19.49 34.59 2.70
N LEU A 208 -19.50 33.43 3.36
CA LEU A 208 -18.93 33.26 4.70
C LEU A 208 -17.47 33.71 4.73
N ARG A 209 -16.67 33.27 3.78
CA ARG A 209 -15.25 33.66 3.69
C ARG A 209 -15.06 35.15 3.44
N ALA A 210 -15.92 35.77 2.63
CA ALA A 210 -15.87 37.21 2.41
C ALA A 210 -16.20 37.98 3.71
N LEU A 211 -17.17 37.50 4.49
CA LEU A 211 -17.50 38.06 5.81
C LEU A 211 -16.36 37.88 6.82
N LEU A 212 -15.74 36.70 6.88
CA LEU A 212 -14.58 36.43 7.74
C LEU A 212 -13.38 37.31 7.36
N SER A 213 -13.14 37.50 6.06
CA SER A 213 -12.04 38.34 5.56
C SER A 213 -12.21 39.81 5.92
N ARG A 214 -13.47 40.28 6.08
CA ARG A 214 -13.79 41.62 6.61
C ARG A 214 -13.72 41.72 8.13
N ARG A 215 -13.42 40.63 8.84
CA ARG A 215 -13.29 40.55 10.31
C ARG A 215 -14.52 41.12 11.04
N VAL A 216 -15.71 40.76 10.57
CA VAL A 216 -16.97 41.24 11.19
C VAL A 216 -17.19 40.54 12.52
N VAL A 217 -17.03 41.26 13.64
CA VAL A 217 -17.17 40.70 14.99
C VAL A 217 -18.62 40.85 15.49
N VAL A 218 -19.44 39.81 15.30
CA VAL A 218 -20.81 39.70 15.84
C VAL A 218 -21.05 38.30 16.41
N PRO A 219 -21.88 38.13 17.45
CA PRO A 219 -22.13 36.83 18.10
C PRO A 219 -22.52 35.72 17.11
N GLU A 220 -23.34 36.05 16.12
CA GLU A 220 -23.83 35.11 15.12
C GLU A 220 -22.72 34.48 14.27
N VAL A 221 -21.60 35.17 14.05
CA VAL A 221 -20.44 34.57 13.34
C VAL A 221 -19.93 33.39 14.14
N TYR A 222 -19.84 33.54 15.45
CA TYR A 222 -19.30 32.50 16.29
C TYR A 222 -20.21 31.26 16.35
N ASP A 223 -21.54 31.46 16.42
CA ASP A 223 -22.52 30.36 16.36
C ASP A 223 -22.45 29.61 15.02
N VAL A 224 -22.30 30.36 13.92
CA VAL A 224 -22.11 29.76 12.59
C VAL A 224 -20.82 28.95 12.53
N MET A 225 -19.72 29.43 13.13
CA MET A 225 -18.46 28.69 13.16
C MET A 225 -18.54 27.40 13.98
N ASP A 226 -19.33 27.38 15.05
CA ASP A 226 -19.63 26.16 15.81
C ASP A 226 -20.41 25.13 14.96
N ARG A 227 -21.25 25.59 14.03
CA ARG A 227 -21.91 24.71 13.04
C ARG A 227 -20.97 24.27 11.92
N VAL A 228 -20.09 25.15 11.44
CA VAL A 228 -19.10 24.87 10.39
C VAL A 228 -18.15 23.74 10.81
N GLN A 229 -17.65 23.76 12.05
CA GLN A 229 -16.79 22.67 12.55
C GLN A 229 -17.52 21.32 12.62
N GLN A 230 -18.82 21.30 12.92
CA GLN A 230 -19.62 20.06 12.90
C GLN A 230 -19.75 19.51 11.47
N ILE A 231 -20.01 20.38 10.49
CA ILE A 231 -20.17 20.00 9.09
C ILE A 231 -18.83 19.56 8.49
N MET A 232 -17.73 20.18 8.91
CA MET A 232 -16.37 19.78 8.55
C MET A 232 -16.13 18.29 8.83
N VAL A 233 -16.62 17.77 9.96
CA VAL A 233 -16.43 16.37 10.35
C VAL A 233 -17.49 15.46 9.71
N ARG A 234 -18.76 15.86 9.74
CA ARG A 234 -19.90 14.98 9.40
C ARG A 234 -20.29 14.95 7.92
N SER A 235 -19.85 15.92 7.12
CA SER A 235 -20.27 16.00 5.71
C SER A 235 -19.66 14.86 4.88
N GLN A 236 -20.48 14.23 4.04
CA GLN A 236 -20.00 13.21 3.09
C GLN A 236 -19.26 13.81 1.89
N SER A 237 -19.43 15.11 1.62
CA SER A 237 -18.82 15.80 0.48
C SER A 237 -17.43 16.35 0.84
N ALA A 238 -16.38 15.80 0.22
CA ALA A 238 -15.00 16.26 0.45
C ALA A 238 -14.79 17.76 0.14
N PRO A 239 -15.33 18.33 -0.97
CA PRO A 239 -15.25 19.78 -1.22
C PRO A 239 -15.87 20.63 -0.10
N VAL A 240 -16.98 20.17 0.50
CA VAL A 240 -17.64 20.88 1.60
C VAL A 240 -16.80 20.81 2.86
N ARG A 241 -16.28 19.62 3.20
CA ARG A 241 -15.37 19.47 4.36
C ARG A 241 -14.15 20.38 4.24
N ASN A 242 -13.51 20.41 3.07
CA ASN A 242 -12.38 21.29 2.79
C ASN A 242 -12.75 22.78 2.92
N ALA A 243 -13.91 23.18 2.38
CA ALA A 243 -14.37 24.57 2.49
C ALA A 243 -14.61 24.98 3.96
N CYS A 244 -15.21 24.09 4.76
CA CYS A 244 -15.39 24.30 6.20
C CYS A 244 -14.05 24.40 6.94
N GLY A 245 -13.09 23.51 6.64
CA GLY A 245 -11.75 23.54 7.26
C GLY A 245 -11.02 24.85 6.98
N VAL A 246 -11.06 25.34 5.75
CA VAL A 246 -10.43 26.62 5.41
C VAL A 246 -11.12 27.80 6.10
N ALA A 247 -12.46 27.80 6.19
CA ALA A 247 -13.19 28.84 6.91
C ALA A 247 -12.90 28.81 8.43
N LEU A 248 -12.86 27.61 9.03
CA LEU A 248 -12.52 27.42 10.43
C LEU A 248 -11.10 27.89 10.74
N LEU A 249 -10.13 27.57 9.88
CA LEU A 249 -8.74 28.00 10.08
C LEU A 249 -8.60 29.51 10.00
N GLN A 250 -9.24 30.14 9.02
CA GLN A 250 -9.25 31.60 8.90
C GLN A 250 -9.83 32.24 10.17
N PHE A 251 -10.95 31.71 10.67
CA PHE A 251 -11.55 32.17 11.90
C PHE A 251 -10.62 32.00 13.12
N LEU A 252 -9.97 30.86 13.27
CA LEU A 252 -9.06 30.61 14.39
C LEU A 252 -7.82 31.53 14.40
N LEU A 253 -7.40 32.03 13.23
CA LEU A 253 -6.22 32.90 13.09
C LEU A 253 -6.57 34.40 13.15
N ASP A 254 -7.67 34.81 12.53
CA ASP A 254 -7.99 36.23 12.31
C ASP A 254 -8.94 36.83 13.36
N PHE A 255 -9.68 36.01 14.11
CA PHE A 255 -10.71 36.51 15.04
C PHE A 255 -10.24 36.55 16.49
N PRO A 256 -10.70 37.54 17.28
CA PRO A 256 -10.43 37.59 18.71
C PRO A 256 -11.17 36.46 19.43
N LEU A 257 -10.42 35.47 19.89
CA LEU A 257 -10.92 34.33 20.65
C LEU A 257 -10.40 34.40 22.08
N GLY A 258 -11.30 34.29 23.05
CA GLY A 258 -10.90 34.05 24.44
C GLY A 258 -10.22 32.68 24.58
N PRO A 259 -9.31 32.51 25.56
CA PRO A 259 -8.53 31.27 25.72
C PRO A 259 -9.42 30.05 25.94
N GLN A 260 -10.56 30.21 26.62
CA GLN A 260 -11.52 29.12 26.82
C GLN A 260 -12.21 28.70 25.52
N ARG A 261 -12.53 29.65 24.64
CA ARG A 261 -13.16 29.35 23.35
C ARG A 261 -12.20 28.68 22.38
N LEU A 262 -10.94 29.13 22.36
CA LEU A 262 -9.90 28.43 21.59
C LEU A 262 -9.73 26.98 22.07
N LYS A 263 -9.68 26.77 23.40
CA LYS A 263 -9.66 25.42 23.99
C LYS A 263 -10.87 24.58 23.60
N GLN A 264 -12.07 25.16 23.50
CA GLN A 264 -13.28 24.46 23.06
C GLN A 264 -13.15 23.98 21.61
N HIS A 265 -12.70 24.83 20.69
CA HIS A 265 -12.50 24.44 19.28
C HIS A 265 -11.41 23.36 19.14
N VAL A 266 -10.26 23.52 19.80
CA VAL A 266 -9.21 22.50 19.80
C VAL A 266 -9.71 21.20 20.45
N GLY A 267 -10.43 21.29 21.56
CA GLY A 267 -11.05 20.15 22.23
C GLY A 267 -12.08 19.42 21.35
N PHE A 268 -12.88 20.17 20.57
CA PHE A 268 -13.79 19.60 19.58
C PHE A 268 -13.03 18.80 18.52
N LEU A 269 -11.93 19.34 17.97
CA LEU A 269 -11.09 18.61 17.01
C LEU A 269 -10.54 17.33 17.63
N LEU A 270 -9.97 17.40 18.83
CA LEU A 270 -9.42 16.23 19.51
C LEU A 270 -10.47 15.15 19.79
N ALA A 271 -11.68 15.53 20.23
CA ALA A 271 -12.77 14.58 20.45
C ALA A 271 -13.22 13.88 19.16
N ASN A 272 -13.16 14.57 18.02
CA ASN A 272 -13.53 14.00 16.73
C ASN A 272 -12.40 13.20 16.04
N LEU A 273 -11.24 13.05 16.68
CA LEU A 273 -10.25 12.04 16.28
C LEU A 273 -10.77 10.61 16.49
N GLU A 274 -11.80 10.42 17.32
CA GLU A 274 -12.44 9.11 17.52
C GLU A 274 -13.70 8.93 16.67
N TYR A 275 -13.94 9.82 15.71
CA TYR A 275 -15.15 9.76 14.89
C TYR A 275 -15.23 8.46 14.08
N GLU A 276 -16.44 7.91 13.94
CA GLU A 276 -16.69 6.59 13.36
C GLU A 276 -16.18 6.46 11.91
N TYR A 277 -16.36 7.50 11.09
CA TYR A 277 -15.97 7.50 9.68
C TYR A 277 -14.53 8.01 9.48
N GLU A 278 -13.74 7.24 8.72
CA GLU A 278 -12.37 7.57 8.35
C GLU A 278 -12.26 8.96 7.67
N SER A 279 -13.22 9.31 6.81
CA SER A 279 -13.24 10.58 6.08
C SER A 279 -13.32 11.80 7.00
N GLY A 280 -14.05 11.71 8.11
CA GLY A 280 -14.13 12.76 9.12
C GLY A 280 -12.85 12.83 9.97
N ARG A 281 -12.31 11.68 10.39
CA ARG A 281 -11.03 11.63 11.15
C ARG A 281 -9.88 12.25 10.35
N LEU A 282 -9.76 11.91 9.07
CA LEU A 282 -8.74 12.49 8.18
C LEU A 282 -8.91 14.01 8.03
N GLN A 283 -10.15 14.52 7.95
CA GLN A 283 -10.39 15.96 7.87
C GLN A 283 -9.98 16.69 9.17
N VAL A 284 -10.22 16.06 10.33
CA VAL A 284 -9.78 16.60 11.63
C VAL A 284 -8.26 16.61 11.72
N LEU A 285 -7.59 15.53 11.30
CA LEU A 285 -6.13 15.44 11.29
C LEU A 285 -5.51 16.50 10.38
N ASP A 286 -6.06 16.71 9.17
CA ASP A 286 -5.63 17.78 8.26
C ASP A 286 -5.83 19.17 8.89
N MET A 287 -6.98 19.40 9.54
CA MET A 287 -7.25 20.65 10.23
C MET A 287 -6.26 20.90 11.39
N LEU A 288 -5.97 19.88 12.21
CA LEU A 288 -4.98 19.96 13.28
C LEU A 288 -3.57 20.20 12.72
N ALA A 289 -3.21 19.60 11.59
CA ALA A 289 -1.94 19.86 10.91
C ALA A 289 -1.83 21.32 10.46
N GLN A 290 -2.90 21.89 9.92
CA GLN A 290 -2.94 23.30 9.55
C GLN A 290 -2.86 24.23 10.78
N VAL A 291 -3.49 23.86 11.90
CA VAL A 291 -3.38 24.56 13.18
C VAL A 291 -1.93 24.53 13.68
N VAL A 292 -1.31 23.36 13.75
CA VAL A 292 0.08 23.18 14.19
C VAL A 292 1.05 23.93 13.27
N ALA A 293 0.78 23.98 11.96
CA ALA A 293 1.64 24.69 11.01
C ALA A 293 1.51 26.22 11.11
N LYS A 294 0.31 26.76 11.34
CA LYS A 294 0.04 28.21 11.23
C LYS A 294 -0.08 28.95 12.55
N PHE A 295 -0.29 28.27 13.67
CA PHE A 295 -0.40 28.94 14.97
C PHE A 295 0.93 29.58 15.38
N PRO A 296 0.89 30.74 16.08
CA PRO A 296 2.04 31.30 16.76
C PRO A 296 2.65 30.28 17.73
N VAL A 297 3.98 30.31 17.89
CA VAL A 297 4.72 29.32 18.69
C VAL A 297 4.25 29.35 20.14
N GLU A 298 3.98 30.54 20.69
CA GLU A 298 3.59 30.75 22.08
C GLU A 298 2.24 30.09 22.39
N VAL A 299 1.28 30.22 21.47
CA VAL A 299 -0.04 29.58 21.58
C VAL A 299 0.10 28.06 21.44
N LEU A 300 0.92 27.60 20.49
CA LEU A 300 1.16 26.18 20.28
C LEU A 300 1.80 25.53 21.50
N GLN A 301 2.82 26.16 22.09
CA GLN A 301 3.48 25.69 23.31
C GLN A 301 2.52 25.60 24.49
N ALA A 302 1.64 26.59 24.68
CA ALA A 302 0.65 26.60 25.75
C ALA A 302 -0.40 25.47 25.64
N HIS A 303 -0.61 24.94 24.44
CA HIS A 303 -1.58 23.88 24.16
C HIS A 303 -0.93 22.52 23.80
N ALA A 304 0.40 22.44 23.74
CA ALA A 304 1.13 21.25 23.32
C ALA A 304 0.76 20.02 24.16
N ASP A 305 0.71 20.16 25.48
CA ASP A 305 0.41 19.06 26.41
C ASP A 305 -1.00 18.48 26.16
N VAL A 306 -1.95 19.32 25.75
CA VAL A 306 -3.34 18.91 25.45
C VAL A 306 -3.42 18.17 24.11
N LEU A 307 -2.58 18.55 23.14
CA LEU A 307 -2.55 17.94 21.81
C LEU A 307 -1.81 16.60 21.80
N LEU A 308 -0.70 16.49 22.54
CA LEU A 308 0.23 15.36 22.47
C LEU A 308 -0.42 14.02 22.80
N MET A 309 -1.06 13.91 23.97
CA MET A 309 -1.56 12.61 24.46
C MET A 309 -2.64 11.98 23.56
N PRO A 310 -3.70 12.69 23.13
CA PRO A 310 -4.68 12.12 22.21
C PRO A 310 -4.06 11.67 20.87
N LEU A 311 -3.12 12.43 20.32
CA LEU A 311 -2.43 12.09 19.08
C LEU A 311 -1.56 10.82 19.22
N ILE A 312 -0.81 10.71 20.31
CA ILE A 312 0.01 9.53 20.61
C ILE A 312 -0.86 8.27 20.75
N VAL A 313 -2.03 8.39 21.40
CA VAL A 313 -2.96 7.26 21.52
C VAL A 313 -3.50 6.88 20.14
N ARG A 314 -3.94 7.85 19.33
CA ARG A 314 -4.45 7.59 17.97
C ARG A 314 -3.44 6.96 17.03
N LEU A 315 -2.16 7.29 17.17
CA LEU A 315 -1.09 6.68 16.39
C LEU A 315 -1.11 5.15 16.44
N VAL A 316 -1.47 4.56 17.59
CA VAL A 316 -1.45 3.10 17.80
C VAL A 316 -2.86 2.50 17.76
N SER A 317 -3.89 3.27 18.11
CA SER A 317 -5.25 2.74 18.24
C SER A 317 -6.13 2.90 16.98
N ASP A 318 -5.77 3.74 16.00
CA ASP A 318 -6.63 3.93 14.82
C ASP A 318 -6.60 2.72 13.88
N THR A 319 -7.78 2.33 13.40
CA THR A 319 -7.96 1.20 12.49
C THR A 319 -7.48 1.49 11.08
N SER A 320 -7.51 2.76 10.63
CA SER A 320 -7.04 3.14 9.29
C SER A 320 -5.54 3.41 9.27
N ALA A 321 -4.82 2.69 8.43
CA ALA A 321 -3.40 2.96 8.15
C ALA A 321 -3.15 4.39 7.65
N LYS A 322 -4.09 4.97 6.88
CA LYS A 322 -3.99 6.36 6.40
C LYS A 322 -4.10 7.36 7.55
N ALA A 323 -5.01 7.12 8.49
CA ALA A 323 -5.17 7.97 9.67
C ALA A 323 -3.96 7.85 10.61
N ARG A 324 -3.39 6.64 10.80
CA ARG A 324 -2.14 6.45 11.54
C ARG A 324 -0.97 7.21 10.89
N ALA A 325 -0.83 7.14 9.57
CA ALA A 325 0.20 7.88 8.83
C ALA A 325 0.04 9.40 8.99
N ALA A 326 -1.17 9.94 8.78
CA ALA A 326 -1.45 11.37 8.97
C ALA A 326 -1.24 11.83 10.42
N THR A 327 -1.54 10.98 11.41
CA THR A 327 -1.27 11.24 12.83
C THR A 327 0.24 11.30 13.10
N GLY A 328 1.02 10.40 12.48
CA GLY A 328 2.48 10.40 12.56
C GLY A 328 3.09 11.68 11.98
N ASP A 329 2.63 12.11 10.80
CA ASP A 329 3.08 13.36 10.17
C ASP A 329 2.73 14.58 11.02
N LEU A 330 1.51 14.62 11.58
CA LEU A 330 1.06 15.66 12.51
C LEU A 330 1.91 15.68 13.79
N LEU A 331 2.17 14.53 14.41
CA LEU A 331 3.01 14.42 15.59
C LEU A 331 4.42 14.93 15.31
N ARG A 332 5.01 14.54 14.18
CA ARG A 332 6.34 15.03 13.80
C ARG A 332 6.37 16.54 13.58
N ALA A 333 5.36 17.10 12.90
CA ALA A 333 5.23 18.55 12.75
C ALA A 333 5.10 19.26 14.11
N LEU A 334 4.28 18.72 15.03
CA LEU A 334 4.12 19.26 16.37
C LEU A 334 5.43 19.22 17.15
N LEU A 335 6.08 18.05 17.23
CA LEU A 335 7.34 17.85 17.95
C LEU A 335 8.44 18.79 17.44
N SER A 336 8.50 19.05 16.12
CA SER A 336 9.49 19.98 15.53
C SER A 336 9.34 21.43 15.98
N ARG A 337 8.17 21.81 16.53
CA ARG A 337 7.87 23.16 17.01
C ARG A 337 7.87 23.29 18.54
N LEU A 338 8.16 22.20 19.27
CA LEU A 338 8.22 22.21 20.73
C LEU A 338 9.59 22.66 21.25
N GLU A 339 9.60 23.21 22.46
CA GLU A 339 10.86 23.53 23.16
C GLU A 339 11.55 22.27 23.68
N ALA A 340 12.85 22.38 23.94
CA ALA A 340 13.64 21.29 24.50
C ALA A 340 13.10 20.78 25.85
N SER A 341 12.48 21.66 26.66
CA SER A 341 11.85 21.33 27.93
C SER A 341 10.63 20.41 27.73
N GLN A 342 9.76 20.75 26.78
CA GLN A 342 8.57 19.98 26.43
C GLN A 342 8.93 18.65 25.76
N LEU A 343 9.90 18.65 24.85
CA LEU A 343 10.46 17.41 24.28
C LEU A 343 11.04 16.51 25.37
N GLY A 344 11.71 17.09 26.37
CA GLY A 344 12.18 16.36 27.55
C GLY A 344 11.06 15.66 28.30
N LYS A 345 9.91 16.33 28.50
CA LYS A 345 8.71 15.72 29.11
C LYS A 345 8.18 14.57 28.26
N VAL A 346 8.05 14.75 26.94
CA VAL A 346 7.59 13.69 26.03
C VAL A 346 8.49 12.46 26.11
N VAL A 347 9.80 12.65 26.10
CA VAL A 347 10.78 11.56 26.24
C VAL A 347 10.66 10.91 27.62
N SER A 348 10.41 11.67 28.68
CA SER A 348 10.21 11.11 30.03
C SER A 348 8.97 10.21 30.11
N TYR A 349 7.86 10.58 29.45
CA TYR A 349 6.67 9.73 29.35
C TYR A 349 6.96 8.45 28.57
N CYS A 350 7.65 8.57 27.43
CA CYS A 350 8.03 7.42 26.62
C CYS A 350 8.96 6.47 27.39
N ARG A 351 9.93 7.00 28.13
CA ARG A 351 10.81 6.22 29.01
C ARG A 351 10.00 5.46 30.06
N ALA A 352 9.09 6.14 30.75
CA ALA A 352 8.24 5.52 31.76
C ALA A 352 7.38 4.39 31.16
N TRP A 353 6.84 4.56 29.95
CA TRP A 353 6.07 3.52 29.26
C TRP A 353 6.92 2.34 28.78
N LEU A 354 8.18 2.57 28.38
CA LEU A 354 9.13 1.50 28.06
C LEU A 354 9.51 0.67 29.29
N GLU A 355 9.65 1.33 30.44
CA GLU A 355 9.99 0.69 31.71
C GLU A 355 8.76 0.02 32.38
N ARG A 356 7.54 0.44 32.02
CA ARG A 356 6.29 -0.13 32.54
C ARG A 356 6.12 -1.57 32.03
N GLY A 357 6.18 -2.50 32.97
CA GLY A 357 6.26 -3.94 32.72
C GLY A 357 7.63 -4.56 33.00
N ALA A 358 8.59 -3.82 33.58
CA ALA A 358 9.90 -4.31 34.01
C ALA A 358 9.92 -4.98 35.41
N GLY A 359 8.78 -5.51 35.89
CA GLY A 359 8.77 -6.41 37.03
C GLY A 359 9.42 -7.75 36.65
N VAL A 360 10.67 -7.94 37.07
CA VAL A 360 11.35 -9.23 37.09
C VAL A 360 10.86 -9.98 38.34
N GLY A 361 10.39 -11.22 38.18
CA GLY A 361 10.25 -12.18 39.29
C GLY A 361 8.94 -12.08 40.09
N GLY A 362 8.10 -13.08 39.94
CA GLY A 362 6.88 -13.25 40.74
C GLY A 362 6.09 -14.48 40.33
N ALA A 363 6.74 -15.65 40.37
CA ALA A 363 5.98 -16.88 40.57
C ALA A 363 5.28 -16.76 41.93
N GLY A 364 3.95 -16.75 41.93
CA GLY A 364 3.12 -16.73 43.13
C GLY A 364 2.73 -15.33 43.61
N VAL A 365 1.49 -14.94 43.32
CA VAL A 365 0.39 -14.73 44.30
C VAL A 365 -0.82 -14.31 43.46
N GLY A 366 -1.90 -15.07 43.57
CA GLY A 366 -3.14 -14.82 42.84
C GLY A 366 -3.76 -13.48 43.19
N GLY A 367 -4.45 -12.88 42.20
CA GLY A 367 -5.36 -11.77 42.44
C GLY A 367 -5.42 -10.75 41.31
N GLY A 368 -6.26 -11.02 40.30
CA GLY A 368 -6.98 -9.98 39.54
C GLY A 368 -6.25 -9.26 38.41
N GLY A 369 -6.69 -9.51 37.17
CA GLY A 369 -6.62 -8.51 36.09
C GLY A 369 -5.92 -8.95 34.80
N GLY A 370 -6.51 -9.88 34.04
CA GLY A 370 -6.09 -10.25 32.68
C GLY A 370 -6.22 -9.14 31.61
N GLY A 371 -6.28 -7.86 31.98
CA GLY A 371 -6.48 -6.71 31.07
C GLY A 371 -5.26 -5.78 30.91
N GLY A 372 -4.24 -5.86 31.77
CA GLY A 372 -3.11 -4.90 31.76
C GLY A 372 -2.09 -5.11 30.64
N GLY A 373 -1.86 -6.36 30.22
CA GLY A 373 -0.78 -6.69 29.29
C GLY A 373 -0.94 -6.06 27.89
N ALA A 374 -2.16 -6.03 27.35
CA ALA A 374 -2.45 -5.46 26.04
C ALA A 374 -2.36 -3.92 26.04
N GLN A 375 -2.81 -3.29 27.13
CA GLN A 375 -2.71 -1.85 27.30
C GLN A 375 -1.25 -1.40 27.47
N ASP A 376 -0.46 -2.15 28.24
CA ASP A 376 0.97 -1.91 28.38
C ASP A 376 1.73 -2.11 27.04
N ALA A 377 1.32 -3.09 26.22
CA ALA A 377 1.87 -3.28 24.88
C ALA A 377 1.58 -2.09 23.95
N ALA A 378 0.35 -1.58 23.97
CA ALA A 378 -0.02 -0.38 23.21
C ALA A 378 0.80 0.85 23.64
N LEU A 379 1.01 1.04 24.96
CA LEU A 379 1.85 2.13 25.48
C LEU A 379 3.31 2.01 25.05
N ARG A 380 3.88 0.79 25.06
CA ARG A 380 5.25 0.57 24.55
C ARG A 380 5.36 0.87 23.06
N ARG A 381 4.40 0.43 22.23
CA ARG A 381 4.37 0.76 20.79
C ARG A 381 4.29 2.27 20.57
N ALA A 382 3.43 2.95 21.34
CA ALA A 382 3.27 4.39 21.27
C ALA A 382 4.56 5.11 21.66
N ALA A 383 5.23 4.67 22.73
CA ALA A 383 6.50 5.20 23.19
C ALA A 383 7.57 5.09 22.11
N VAL A 384 7.77 3.89 21.55
CA VAL A 384 8.83 3.62 20.58
C VAL A 384 8.62 4.41 19.29
N GLN A 385 7.39 4.47 18.78
CA GLN A 385 7.09 5.26 17.57
C GLN A 385 7.29 6.75 17.81
N THR A 386 6.82 7.27 18.95
CA THR A 386 7.00 8.67 19.34
C THR A 386 8.48 9.02 19.50
N LEU A 387 9.27 8.16 20.15
CA LEU A 387 10.72 8.31 20.23
C LEU A 387 11.39 8.30 18.86
N GLY A 388 10.86 7.52 17.91
CA GLY A 388 11.32 7.54 16.53
C GLY A 388 11.12 8.90 15.87
N PHE A 389 9.99 9.56 16.12
CA PHE A 389 9.75 10.93 15.66
C PHE A 389 10.65 11.95 16.36
N VAL A 390 10.87 11.81 17.67
CA VAL A 390 11.81 12.67 18.42
C VAL A 390 13.23 12.51 17.90
N ALA A 391 13.67 11.29 17.55
CA ALA A 391 14.99 11.04 16.99
C ALA A 391 15.22 11.79 15.67
N GLU A 392 14.20 11.87 14.82
CA GLU A 392 14.27 12.64 13.57
C GLU A 392 14.26 14.15 13.79
N VAL A 393 13.54 14.63 14.81
CA VAL A 393 13.48 16.07 15.15
C VAL A 393 14.77 16.55 15.81
N GLU A 394 15.31 15.80 16.77
CA GLU A 394 16.54 16.17 17.50
C GLU A 394 17.83 15.84 16.72
N GLY A 395 17.76 14.94 15.74
CA GLY A 395 18.90 14.49 14.95
C GLY A 395 19.99 13.86 15.82
N SER A 396 21.23 14.33 15.66
CA SER A 396 22.39 13.81 16.40
C SER A 396 22.31 14.01 17.92
N LYS A 397 21.54 15.00 18.40
CA LYS A 397 21.36 15.27 19.83
C LYS A 397 20.61 14.14 20.54
N PHE A 398 19.79 13.39 19.80
CA PHE A 398 19.02 12.26 20.34
C PHE A 398 19.92 11.17 20.91
N GLY A 399 21.17 11.04 20.44
CA GLY A 399 22.10 10.00 20.92
C GLY A 399 22.32 10.04 22.44
N ARG A 400 22.32 11.23 23.06
CA ARG A 400 22.44 11.37 24.53
C ARG A 400 21.20 10.91 25.28
N ARG A 401 20.01 11.03 24.68
CA ARG A 401 18.78 10.51 25.28
C ARG A 401 18.68 9.01 25.06
N PHE A 402 19.17 8.52 23.93
CA PHE A 402 19.14 7.11 23.60
C PHE A 402 19.91 6.25 24.61
N SER A 403 21.02 6.75 25.18
CA SER A 403 21.76 6.04 26.24
C SER A 403 20.89 5.71 27.47
N ASP A 404 19.92 6.56 27.79
CA ASP A 404 18.99 6.34 28.90
C ASP A 404 17.82 5.43 28.52
N LEU A 405 17.49 5.35 27.23
CA LEU A 405 16.36 4.59 26.68
C LEU A 405 16.75 3.18 26.24
N VAL A 406 18.02 2.95 25.95
CA VAL A 406 18.53 1.70 25.35
C VAL A 406 18.18 0.47 26.19
N ASN A 407 18.18 0.58 27.53
CA ASN A 407 17.81 -0.52 28.43
C ASN A 407 16.34 -0.93 28.23
N GLY A 408 15.43 0.04 28.07
CA GLY A 408 14.01 -0.24 27.80
C GLY A 408 13.81 -0.94 26.45
N VAL A 409 14.49 -0.46 25.41
CA VAL A 409 14.46 -1.07 24.06
C VAL A 409 15.06 -2.49 24.09
N LEU A 410 16.22 -2.65 24.72
CA LEU A 410 16.92 -3.93 24.83
C LEU A 410 16.06 -4.99 25.53
N ARG A 411 15.40 -4.64 26.63
CA ARG A 411 14.49 -5.55 27.35
C ARG A 411 13.34 -6.05 26.48
N ILE A 412 12.77 -5.19 25.63
CA ILE A 412 11.70 -5.58 24.71
C ILE A 412 12.22 -6.60 23.69
N LEU A 413 13.39 -6.35 23.10
CA LEU A 413 14.01 -7.26 22.14
C LEU A 413 14.40 -8.60 22.80
N GLN A 414 15.02 -8.57 23.99
CA GLN A 414 15.39 -9.77 24.75
C GLN A 414 14.18 -10.64 25.12
N ARG A 415 13.04 -10.03 25.48
CA ARG A 415 11.79 -10.78 25.72
C ARG A 415 11.31 -11.51 24.46
N GLN A 416 11.42 -10.88 23.30
CA GLN A 416 11.02 -11.50 22.04
C GLN A 416 11.99 -12.61 21.62
N VAL A 417 13.29 -12.42 21.86
CA VAL A 417 14.29 -13.47 21.67
C VAL A 417 13.98 -14.68 22.57
N ALA A 418 13.71 -14.47 23.86
CA ALA A 418 13.40 -15.56 24.80
C ALA A 418 12.17 -16.37 24.36
N ARG A 419 11.10 -15.69 23.94
CA ARG A 419 9.88 -16.34 23.41
C ARG A 419 10.11 -17.16 22.14
N GLY A 420 11.11 -16.80 21.34
CA GLY A 420 11.48 -17.54 20.13
C GLY A 420 12.23 -18.85 20.41
N VAL A 421 12.87 -18.98 21.57
CA VAL A 421 13.65 -20.18 21.95
C VAL A 421 12.76 -21.28 22.52
N ASP A 422 11.64 -20.93 23.17
CA ASP A 422 10.72 -21.88 23.82
C ASP A 422 9.67 -22.49 22.85
N GLY A 423 9.62 -22.05 21.60
CA GLY A 423 8.66 -22.51 20.59
C GLY A 423 9.15 -23.76 19.86
N ASN A 424 8.43 -24.88 20.04
CA ASN A 424 8.64 -26.16 19.34
C ASN A 424 8.85 -25.95 17.82
N GLU A 425 9.87 -26.62 17.26
CA GLU A 425 10.45 -26.42 15.93
C GLU A 425 9.56 -26.83 14.74
N ASP A 426 8.25 -26.58 14.79
CA ASP A 426 7.37 -26.80 13.64
C ASP A 426 7.52 -25.65 12.64
N GLN A 427 8.58 -25.71 11.83
CA GLN A 427 8.91 -24.80 10.72
C GLN A 427 7.93 -24.90 9.53
N SER A 428 6.76 -25.53 9.69
CA SER A 428 5.82 -25.83 8.61
C SER A 428 4.60 -24.90 8.52
N ALA A 429 4.46 -23.90 9.41
CA ALA A 429 3.39 -22.91 9.31
C ALA A 429 3.80 -21.74 8.40
N SER A 430 2.97 -21.43 7.40
CA SER A 430 3.09 -20.23 6.57
C SER A 430 3.35 -18.99 7.41
N LEU A 431 4.43 -18.26 7.12
CA LEU A 431 4.86 -17.09 7.87
C LEU A 431 3.79 -15.99 7.73
N PRO A 432 3.19 -15.51 8.83
CA PRO A 432 2.24 -14.40 8.76
C PRO A 432 2.96 -13.13 8.25
N ASP A 433 2.35 -12.47 7.27
CA ASP A 433 2.88 -11.25 6.62
C ASP A 433 1.93 -10.04 6.76
N ASP A 434 0.92 -10.13 7.62
CA ASP A 434 -0.07 -9.06 7.83
C ASP A 434 -0.23 -8.63 9.30
N GLU A 435 -0.87 -7.48 9.52
CA GLU A 435 -1.23 -6.97 10.85
C GLU A 435 -2.50 -7.66 11.41
N SER A 436 -2.77 -8.92 11.06
CA SER A 436 -3.99 -9.61 11.50
C SER A 436 -3.93 -9.97 12.99
N ALA A 437 -5.11 -10.18 13.57
CA ALA A 437 -5.22 -10.76 14.90
C ALA A 437 -4.59 -12.15 14.98
N ASP A 438 -4.61 -12.90 13.87
CA ASP A 438 -4.00 -14.23 13.73
C ASP A 438 -2.47 -14.14 13.79
N ALA A 439 -1.87 -13.08 13.22
CA ALA A 439 -0.43 -12.80 13.33
C ALA A 439 -0.02 -12.46 14.76
N GLU A 440 -0.82 -11.68 15.50
CA GLU A 440 -0.58 -11.37 16.91
C GLU A 440 -0.73 -12.61 17.80
N ALA A 441 -1.70 -13.48 17.51
CA ALA A 441 -1.87 -14.76 18.21
C ALA A 441 -0.71 -15.72 17.92
N ALA A 442 -0.22 -15.76 16.67
CA ALA A 442 0.89 -16.61 16.26
C ALA A 442 2.24 -16.14 16.82
N CYS A 443 2.44 -14.83 16.96
CA CYS A 443 3.71 -14.22 17.40
C CYS A 443 3.50 -13.12 18.45
N PRO A 444 3.11 -13.42 19.70
CA PRO A 444 2.73 -12.40 20.68
C PRO A 444 3.81 -11.33 20.93
N GLY A 445 3.44 -10.05 20.74
CA GLY A 445 4.31 -8.90 20.96
C GLY A 445 5.36 -8.64 19.86
N TRP A 446 5.16 -9.22 18.67
CA TRP A 446 6.00 -8.96 17.50
C TRP A 446 6.01 -7.48 17.12
N GLN A 447 4.90 -6.78 17.34
CA GLN A 447 4.76 -5.37 17.02
C GLN A 447 5.69 -4.50 17.85
N GLU A 448 5.84 -4.76 19.16
CA GLU A 448 6.81 -4.02 19.98
C GLU A 448 8.25 -4.20 19.48
N ALA A 449 8.65 -5.43 19.14
CA ALA A 449 9.98 -5.67 18.57
C ALA A 449 10.14 -4.99 17.21
N TYR A 450 9.15 -5.08 16.34
CA TYR A 450 9.17 -4.42 15.03
C TYR A 450 9.37 -2.91 15.17
N TYR A 451 8.56 -2.24 15.99
CA TYR A 451 8.72 -0.80 16.20
C TYR A 451 10.04 -0.46 16.90
N CYS A 452 10.56 -1.31 17.79
CA CYS A 452 11.89 -1.13 18.40
C CYS A 452 12.98 -1.14 17.33
N LEU A 453 12.93 -2.10 16.40
CA LEU A 453 13.86 -2.16 15.28
C LEU A 453 13.74 -0.93 14.37
N LEU A 454 12.53 -0.44 14.10
CA LEU A 454 12.33 0.82 13.36
C LEU A 454 12.89 2.04 14.09
N LEU A 455 12.75 2.11 15.42
CA LEU A 455 13.41 3.16 16.21
C LEU A 455 14.92 3.07 16.04
N LEU A 456 15.51 1.87 16.11
CA LEU A 456 16.95 1.68 15.92
C LEU A 456 17.40 2.05 14.51
N GLU A 457 16.61 1.78 13.47
CA GLU A 457 16.89 2.25 12.10
C GLU A 457 16.92 3.79 12.04
N LYS A 458 16.00 4.46 12.72
CA LYS A 458 16.00 5.94 12.81
C LYS A 458 17.19 6.46 13.60
N VAL A 459 17.56 5.80 14.71
CA VAL A 459 18.77 6.16 15.47
C VAL A 459 20.02 5.94 14.63
N ALA A 460 20.10 4.87 13.84
CA ALA A 460 21.19 4.62 12.90
C ALA A 460 21.31 5.75 11.87
N ALA A 461 20.19 6.21 11.32
CA ALA A 461 20.17 7.30 10.33
C ALA A 461 20.52 8.68 10.93
N GLN A 462 20.05 8.99 12.14
CA GLN A 462 20.13 10.35 12.71
C GLN A 462 21.26 10.53 13.74
N ALA A 463 21.60 9.48 14.48
CA ALA A 463 22.53 9.48 15.59
C ALA A 463 23.39 8.19 15.59
N SER A 464 24.02 7.89 14.45
CA SER A 464 24.83 6.68 14.22
C SER A 464 25.85 6.38 15.33
N GLY A 465 26.43 7.42 15.94
CA GLY A 465 27.37 7.30 17.06
C GLY A 465 26.78 6.67 18.33
N ALA A 466 25.46 6.69 18.52
CA ALA A 466 24.78 6.07 19.65
C ALA A 466 24.69 4.53 19.54
N LEU A 467 24.81 3.99 18.31
CA LEU A 467 24.81 2.54 18.04
C LEU A 467 26.22 2.00 17.72
N ALA A 468 27.24 2.86 17.74
CA ALA A 468 28.62 2.45 17.53
C ALA A 468 29.09 1.56 18.67
N TRP A 469 29.99 0.60 18.37
CA TRP A 469 30.58 -0.23 19.41
C TRP A 469 31.33 0.63 20.43
N PRO A 470 31.14 0.38 21.75
CA PRO A 470 31.76 1.22 22.78
C PRO A 470 33.30 1.09 22.72
N ILE A 471 33.97 2.23 22.68
CA ILE A 471 35.43 2.35 22.78
C ILE A 471 35.75 2.90 24.18
N GLN A 472 36.77 2.35 24.83
CA GLN A 472 37.24 2.87 26.13
C GLN A 472 37.49 4.40 26.03
N GLY A 473 36.79 5.18 26.86
CA GLY A 473 36.94 6.65 26.93
C GLY A 473 35.96 7.48 26.08
N ALA A 474 35.10 6.89 25.24
CA ALA A 474 34.12 7.63 24.45
C ALA A 474 32.77 7.77 25.18
N ALA A 475 32.34 9.01 25.44
CA ALA A 475 31.18 9.34 26.29
C ALA A 475 29.78 9.08 25.66
N THR A 476 29.70 8.60 24.41
CA THR A 476 28.43 8.64 23.63
C THR A 476 27.75 7.28 23.43
N ALA A 477 28.47 6.17 23.52
CA ALA A 477 27.91 4.84 23.28
C ALA A 477 27.68 4.12 24.62
N SER A 478 26.47 3.60 24.84
CA SER A 478 26.13 2.84 26.05
C SER A 478 26.85 1.48 26.05
N SER A 479 27.21 0.98 27.24
CA SER A 479 27.77 -0.37 27.42
C SER A 479 26.80 -1.48 26.99
N LEU A 480 25.51 -1.18 26.84
CA LEU A 480 24.46 -2.11 26.42
C LEU A 480 24.34 -2.28 24.90
N VAL A 481 25.09 -1.50 24.12
CA VAL A 481 25.05 -1.57 22.63
C VAL A 481 25.45 -2.95 22.08
N PRO A 482 26.48 -3.65 22.59
CA PRO A 482 26.78 -5.02 22.16
C PRO A 482 25.61 -6.00 22.36
N GLU A 483 24.93 -5.94 23.51
CA GLU A 483 23.75 -6.79 23.80
C GLU A 483 22.55 -6.47 22.89
N LEU A 484 22.42 -5.19 22.50
CA LEU A 484 21.40 -4.74 21.56
C LEU A 484 21.63 -5.32 20.16
N TRP A 485 22.87 -5.31 19.68
CA TRP A 485 23.24 -5.94 18.42
C TRP A 485 23.06 -7.46 18.47
N GLU A 486 23.45 -8.10 19.57
CA GLU A 486 23.23 -9.54 19.77
C GLU A 486 21.74 -9.91 19.70
N SER A 487 20.89 -9.14 20.38
CA SER A 487 19.43 -9.33 20.34
C SER A 487 18.88 -9.12 18.93
N THR A 488 19.39 -8.12 18.19
CA THR A 488 18.99 -7.87 16.80
C THR A 488 19.38 -9.03 15.89
N VAL A 489 20.58 -9.59 16.04
CA VAL A 489 21.05 -10.74 15.25
C VAL A 489 20.16 -11.97 15.49
N ARG A 490 19.78 -12.25 16.74
CA ARG A 490 18.88 -13.36 17.07
C ARG A 490 17.48 -13.21 16.46
N LEU A 491 17.05 -11.99 16.15
CA LEU A 491 15.77 -11.72 15.50
C LEU A 491 15.82 -11.86 13.97
N LEU A 492 16.97 -12.15 13.35
CA LEU A 492 17.08 -12.37 11.90
C LEU A 492 16.18 -13.52 11.42
N LEU A 493 16.00 -14.57 12.22
CA LEU A 493 15.18 -15.73 11.87
C LEU A 493 13.81 -15.74 12.58
N HIS A 494 13.38 -14.60 13.12
CA HIS A 494 12.14 -14.46 13.88
C HIS A 494 10.88 -14.89 13.10
N ARG A 495 9.92 -15.59 13.70
CA ARG A 495 8.74 -16.15 12.99
C ARG A 495 7.94 -15.13 12.16
N HIS A 496 7.84 -13.89 12.61
CA HIS A 496 7.14 -12.82 11.89
C HIS A 496 8.03 -12.13 10.84
N MET A 497 7.56 -12.03 9.59
CA MET A 497 8.35 -11.52 8.46
C MET A 497 8.79 -10.06 8.63
N TRP A 498 7.94 -9.18 9.16
CA TRP A 498 8.31 -7.76 9.31
C TRP A 498 9.46 -7.56 10.30
N VAL A 499 9.53 -8.38 11.35
CA VAL A 499 10.64 -8.36 12.32
C VAL A 499 11.92 -8.84 11.64
N ARG A 500 11.86 -9.92 10.84
CA ARG A 500 13.02 -10.40 10.04
C ARG A 500 13.53 -9.32 9.11
N LYS A 501 12.64 -8.69 8.34
CA LYS A 501 13.01 -7.64 7.37
C LYS A 501 13.65 -6.44 8.06
N ALA A 502 13.11 -5.98 9.19
CA ALA A 502 13.69 -4.89 9.97
C ALA A 502 15.04 -5.25 10.58
N ALA A 503 15.18 -6.45 11.16
CA ALA A 503 16.44 -6.94 11.70
C ALA A 503 17.51 -7.07 10.60
N ALA A 504 17.15 -7.58 9.43
CA ALA A 504 18.03 -7.73 8.28
C ALA A 504 18.56 -6.38 7.76
N ARG A 505 17.71 -5.35 7.70
CA ARG A 505 18.13 -3.99 7.34
C ARG A 505 19.08 -3.39 8.37
N LEU A 506 18.76 -3.54 9.66
CA LEU A 506 19.57 -2.99 10.74
C LEU A 506 20.95 -3.68 10.86
N VAL A 507 20.99 -5.01 10.77
CA VAL A 507 22.26 -5.77 10.72
C VAL A 507 23.05 -5.39 9.48
N GLY A 508 22.40 -5.26 8.32
CA GLY A 508 23.08 -4.79 7.11
C GLY A 508 23.68 -3.39 7.24
N TYR A 509 22.99 -2.46 7.91
CA TYR A 509 23.57 -1.16 8.28
C TYR A 509 24.80 -1.33 9.19
N GLY A 510 24.72 -2.23 10.19
CA GLY A 510 25.83 -2.54 11.08
C GLY A 510 27.06 -3.07 10.34
N LEU A 511 26.86 -4.00 9.40
CA LEU A 511 27.93 -4.55 8.53
C LEU A 511 28.55 -3.49 7.62
N ALA A 512 27.75 -2.54 7.12
CA ALA A 512 28.24 -1.44 6.30
C ALA A 512 28.98 -0.35 7.10
N THR A 513 28.80 -0.30 8.43
CA THR A 513 29.38 0.72 9.30
C THR A 513 30.63 0.19 10.00
N PRO A 514 31.86 0.67 9.69
CA PRO A 514 33.10 0.05 10.17
C PRO A 514 33.20 -0.10 11.70
N ARG A 515 32.75 0.93 12.45
CA ARG A 515 32.77 0.92 13.93
C ARG A 515 31.79 -0.07 14.55
N VAL A 516 30.74 -0.45 13.83
CA VAL A 516 29.79 -1.48 14.28
C VAL A 516 30.25 -2.84 13.79
N CYS A 517 30.61 -2.95 12.52
CA CYS A 517 31.07 -4.19 11.89
C CYS A 517 32.25 -4.83 12.64
N GLY A 518 33.30 -4.06 12.94
CA GLY A 518 34.46 -4.60 13.66
C GLY A 518 34.11 -5.19 15.02
N GLY A 519 33.25 -4.51 15.79
CA GLY A 519 32.78 -5.02 17.08
C GLY A 519 31.82 -6.21 16.95
N LEU A 520 30.94 -6.17 15.96
CA LEU A 520 30.01 -7.26 15.67
C LEU A 520 30.75 -8.54 15.27
N MET A 521 31.82 -8.45 14.47
CA MET A 521 32.63 -9.62 14.10
C MET A 521 33.47 -10.12 15.27
N ALA A 522 34.05 -9.22 16.07
CA ALA A 522 34.86 -9.58 17.22
C ALA A 522 34.06 -10.12 18.41
N SER A 523 32.71 -10.03 18.39
CA SER A 523 31.89 -10.44 19.54
C SER A 523 31.96 -11.93 19.84
N GLN A 524 32.09 -12.77 18.80
CA GLN A 524 32.13 -14.23 18.91
C GLN A 524 32.99 -14.82 17.79
N PRO A 525 33.77 -15.88 18.04
CA PRO A 525 34.46 -16.61 16.97
C PRO A 525 33.44 -17.23 16.00
N GLY A 526 33.72 -17.22 14.70
CA GLY A 526 32.82 -17.75 13.67
C GLY A 526 31.54 -16.93 13.44
N ARG A 527 31.48 -15.68 13.91
CA ARG A 527 30.30 -14.82 13.76
C ARG A 527 29.95 -14.54 12.29
N ALA A 528 30.96 -14.36 11.43
CA ALA A 528 30.74 -14.16 10.00
C ALA A 528 30.00 -15.36 9.38
N ALA A 529 30.41 -16.57 9.74
CA ALA A 529 29.79 -17.83 9.34
C ALA A 529 28.34 -17.95 9.83
N GLN A 530 28.07 -17.64 11.10
CA GLN A 530 26.72 -17.64 11.67
C GLN A 530 25.77 -16.66 10.96
N LEU A 531 26.22 -15.42 10.73
CA LEU A 531 25.43 -14.40 10.04
C LEU A 531 25.17 -14.78 8.59
N ALA A 532 26.19 -15.31 7.90
CA ALA A 532 26.05 -15.73 6.51
C ALA A 532 25.05 -16.88 6.36
N PHE A 533 25.07 -17.84 7.28
CA PHE A 533 24.07 -18.90 7.32
C PHE A 533 22.65 -18.34 7.58
N SER A 534 22.51 -17.38 8.50
CA SER A 534 21.21 -16.77 8.81
C SER A 534 20.62 -16.01 7.62
N PHE A 535 21.43 -15.21 6.90
CA PHE A 535 21.00 -14.52 5.68
C PHE A 535 20.73 -15.49 4.52
N TYR A 536 21.46 -16.60 4.44
CA TYR A 536 21.18 -17.64 3.47
C TYR A 536 19.83 -18.33 3.73
N LEU A 537 19.51 -18.66 5.00
CA LEU A 537 18.21 -19.20 5.37
C LEU A 537 17.06 -18.22 5.05
N GLN A 538 17.29 -16.91 5.21
CA GLN A 538 16.31 -15.90 4.79
C GLN A 538 16.07 -15.94 3.27
N LEU A 539 17.09 -16.18 2.46
CA LEU A 539 16.94 -16.34 1.01
C LEU A 539 16.21 -17.63 0.64
N GLU A 540 16.39 -18.72 1.39
CA GLU A 540 15.72 -20.00 1.13
C GLU A 540 14.23 -20.03 1.51
N CYS A 541 13.77 -19.07 2.31
CA CYS A 541 12.37 -18.96 2.70
C CYS A 541 11.45 -18.82 1.47
N GLU A 542 10.28 -19.44 1.54
CA GLU A 542 9.25 -19.33 0.49
C GLU A 542 8.52 -17.98 0.61
N GLY A 543 8.18 -17.36 -0.52
CA GLY A 543 7.44 -16.09 -0.53
C GLY A 543 8.26 -14.82 -0.23
N VAL A 544 9.59 -14.88 -0.34
CA VAL A 544 10.48 -13.72 -0.11
C VAL A 544 10.35 -12.70 -1.26
N ASP A 545 10.21 -11.42 -0.90
CA ASP A 545 10.16 -10.30 -1.84
C ASP A 545 11.55 -9.86 -2.33
N GLU A 546 11.61 -9.23 -3.51
CA GLU A 546 12.87 -8.81 -4.13
C GLU A 546 13.70 -7.88 -3.22
N ALA A 547 13.05 -7.02 -2.44
CA ALA A 547 13.72 -6.10 -1.51
C ALA A 547 14.49 -6.85 -0.41
N THR A 548 13.91 -7.91 0.15
CA THR A 548 14.56 -8.75 1.17
C THR A 548 15.70 -9.55 0.55
N CYS A 549 15.48 -10.10 -0.65
CA CYS A 549 16.54 -10.77 -1.41
C CYS A 549 17.75 -9.85 -1.65
N LEU A 550 17.52 -8.62 -2.12
CA LEU A 550 18.59 -7.66 -2.37
C LEU A 550 19.33 -7.28 -1.08
N GLN A 551 18.62 -7.12 0.03
CA GLN A 551 19.22 -6.83 1.32
C GLN A 551 20.11 -7.99 1.79
N ALA A 552 19.62 -9.23 1.71
CA ALA A 552 20.40 -10.41 2.08
C ALA A 552 21.64 -10.57 1.20
N VAL A 553 21.54 -10.32 -0.11
CA VAL A 553 22.70 -10.32 -1.02
C VAL A 553 23.75 -9.31 -0.59
N LYS A 554 23.37 -8.07 -0.29
CA LYS A 554 24.31 -7.04 0.19
C LYS A 554 25.04 -7.47 1.47
N CYS A 555 24.32 -8.06 2.42
CA CYS A 555 24.92 -8.59 3.64
C CYS A 555 25.88 -9.75 3.36
N LEU A 556 25.48 -10.71 2.53
CA LEU A 556 26.30 -11.87 2.17
C LEU A 556 27.58 -11.51 1.42
N VAL A 557 27.55 -10.46 0.58
CA VAL A 557 28.76 -9.95 -0.11
C VAL A 557 29.75 -9.33 0.88
N ASN A 558 29.26 -8.58 1.87
CA ASN A 558 30.13 -8.05 2.91
C ASN A 558 30.73 -9.18 3.77
N LEU A 559 29.89 -10.16 4.14
CA LEU A 559 30.29 -11.33 4.91
C LEU A 559 31.27 -12.23 4.15
N SER A 560 31.19 -12.36 2.82
CA SER A 560 32.14 -13.18 2.06
C SER A 560 33.58 -12.68 2.17
N VAL A 561 33.78 -11.36 2.27
CA VAL A 561 35.12 -10.79 2.49
C VAL A 561 35.65 -11.14 3.89
N HIS A 562 34.78 -11.19 4.89
CA HIS A 562 35.16 -11.62 6.24
C HIS A 562 35.44 -13.11 6.31
N LEU A 563 34.59 -13.94 5.70
CA LEU A 563 34.81 -15.39 5.60
C LEU A 563 36.13 -15.72 4.90
N HIS A 564 36.47 -15.00 3.82
CA HIS A 564 37.74 -15.22 3.14
C HIS A 564 38.95 -14.90 4.02
N ARG A 565 38.87 -13.85 4.85
CA ARG A 565 39.92 -13.50 5.80
C ARG A 565 40.06 -14.52 6.92
N ASP A 566 38.93 -15.03 7.41
CA ASP A 566 38.90 -16.07 8.44
C ASP A 566 39.51 -17.37 7.88
N ASP A 567 39.10 -17.81 6.68
CA ASP A 567 39.64 -18.98 5.99
C ASP A 567 41.18 -18.83 5.76
N SER A 568 41.64 -17.64 5.35
CA SER A 568 43.08 -17.37 5.12
C SER A 568 43.91 -17.37 6.41
N ASN A 569 43.32 -16.92 7.52
CA ASN A 569 43.99 -16.92 8.84
C ASN A 569 44.06 -18.33 9.43
N GLU A 570 43.04 -19.17 9.19
CA GLU A 570 43.06 -20.58 9.57
C GLU A 570 44.13 -21.35 8.79
N ASP A 571 44.29 -21.10 7.48
CA ASP A 571 45.34 -21.71 6.66
C ASP A 571 46.77 -21.33 7.11
N GLN A 572 46.97 -20.09 7.60
CA GLN A 572 48.28 -19.63 8.12
C GLN A 572 48.60 -20.16 9.51
N ASN A 573 47.60 -20.32 10.38
CA ASN A 573 47.80 -20.80 11.75
C ASN A 573 47.74 -22.34 11.86
N GLY A 574 47.13 -23.02 10.88
CA GLY A 574 47.05 -24.48 10.75
C GLY A 574 48.33 -25.14 10.19
N GLY A 575 49.32 -24.35 9.76
CA GLY A 575 50.61 -24.83 9.26
C GLY A 575 51.51 -25.52 10.29
N HIS A 576 51.09 -25.64 11.56
CA HIS A 576 51.81 -26.35 12.62
C HIS A 576 51.01 -27.53 13.20
N VAL A 577 50.23 -28.23 12.38
CA VAL A 577 49.73 -29.58 12.71
C VAL A 577 50.70 -30.59 12.10
N SER A 578 51.38 -31.37 12.93
CA SER A 578 52.41 -32.33 12.52
C SER A 578 51.87 -33.29 11.47
N HIS A 579 52.69 -33.59 10.47
CA HIS A 579 52.43 -34.56 9.39
C HIS A 579 52.06 -35.98 9.87
N GLU A 580 52.15 -36.25 11.17
CA GLU A 580 51.80 -37.52 11.81
C GLU A 580 50.27 -37.64 12.03
N ASP A 581 49.58 -36.58 12.44
CA ASP A 581 48.13 -36.63 12.72
C ASP A 581 47.27 -36.81 11.46
N GLN A 582 47.74 -36.32 10.32
CA GLN A 582 47.05 -36.50 9.03
C GLN A 582 47.26 -37.90 8.45
N ARG A 583 48.42 -38.53 8.71
CA ARG A 583 48.70 -39.91 8.33
C ARG A 583 47.87 -40.90 9.15
N GLU A 584 47.77 -40.68 10.46
CA GLU A 584 46.96 -41.55 11.34
C GLU A 584 45.46 -41.50 11.00
N LYS A 585 44.92 -40.33 10.66
CA LYS A 585 43.52 -40.20 10.23
C LYS A 585 43.26 -40.89 8.88
N HIS A 586 44.20 -40.80 7.94
CA HIS A 586 44.09 -41.47 6.65
C HIS A 586 44.19 -43.01 6.79
N GLU A 587 45.05 -43.50 7.69
CA GLU A 587 45.15 -44.93 8.01
C GLU A 587 43.92 -45.47 8.74
N GLN A 588 43.33 -44.71 9.67
CA GLN A 588 42.09 -45.09 10.35
C GLN A 588 40.87 -45.08 9.41
N GLN A 589 40.84 -44.17 8.42
CA GLN A 589 39.77 -44.12 7.43
C GLN A 589 39.87 -45.27 6.41
N GLU A 590 41.10 -45.63 5.98
CA GLU A 590 41.38 -46.83 5.19
C GLU A 590 41.00 -48.13 5.95
N GLN A 591 41.35 -48.24 7.23
CA GLN A 591 40.97 -49.39 8.07
C GLN A 591 39.46 -49.50 8.26
N ARG A 592 38.74 -48.37 8.41
CA ARG A 592 37.27 -48.34 8.47
C ARG A 592 36.62 -48.72 7.15
N LYS A 593 37.21 -48.37 6.01
CA LYS A 593 36.75 -48.79 4.67
C LYS A 593 36.91 -50.29 4.47
N ARG A 594 38.07 -50.85 4.81
CA ARG A 594 38.37 -52.29 4.76
C ARG A 594 37.46 -53.10 5.68
N ALA A 595 37.19 -52.61 6.90
CA ALA A 595 36.27 -53.25 7.84
C ALA A 595 34.78 -53.20 7.41
N ARG A 596 34.41 -52.32 6.48
CA ARG A 596 33.06 -52.21 5.92
C ARG A 596 32.87 -53.11 4.70
N GLU A 597 33.94 -53.34 3.93
CA GLU A 597 33.97 -54.26 2.80
C GLU A 597 33.97 -55.74 3.27
N ASP A 598 34.64 -56.05 4.38
CA ASP A 598 34.62 -57.41 4.99
C ASP A 598 33.27 -57.80 5.61
N ARG A 599 32.40 -56.83 5.95
CA ARG A 599 31.03 -57.12 6.45
C ARG A 599 30.01 -57.38 5.35
N GLY A 600 30.39 -57.20 4.07
CA GLY A 600 29.50 -57.38 2.92
C GLY A 600 29.39 -58.81 2.39
N HIS A 601 30.25 -59.73 2.84
CA HIS A 601 30.30 -61.11 2.33
C HIS A 601 30.22 -62.12 3.48
N GLY A 602 29.01 -62.36 3.99
CA GLY A 602 28.79 -63.42 4.98
C GLY A 602 27.40 -63.43 5.59
N SER A 603 26.39 -63.88 4.84
CA SER A 603 25.13 -64.30 5.45
C SER A 603 24.51 -65.49 4.71
N HIS A 604 24.85 -66.70 5.17
CA HIS A 604 23.95 -67.85 5.11
C HIS A 604 23.97 -68.57 6.46
N ALA A 605 22.74 -68.89 6.92
CA ALA A 605 22.37 -69.92 7.88
C ALA A 605 22.40 -69.62 9.41
N ALA A 606 21.16 -69.51 9.94
CA ALA A 606 20.58 -70.25 11.08
C ALA A 606 21.07 -70.02 12.53
N GLY A 607 20.09 -69.89 13.44
CA GLY A 607 20.17 -70.48 14.79
C GLY A 607 19.63 -69.65 15.96
N SER A 608 18.51 -70.11 16.52
CA SER A 608 17.84 -69.76 17.78
C SER A 608 18.73 -69.46 18.99
N GLY A 609 18.20 -68.67 19.95
CA GLY A 609 18.69 -68.68 21.33
C GLY A 609 18.16 -67.56 22.24
N ASP A 610 17.20 -67.92 23.07
CA ASP A 610 16.43 -67.20 24.11
C ASP A 610 17.22 -66.43 25.20
N GLY A 611 16.59 -65.49 25.92
CA GLY A 611 17.18 -64.91 27.15
C GLY A 611 16.69 -63.56 27.71
N ALA A 612 15.43 -63.51 28.19
CA ALA A 612 14.74 -62.61 29.13
C ALA A 612 15.45 -61.43 29.89
N GLY A 613 14.68 -60.33 30.13
CA GLY A 613 15.12 -59.29 31.09
C GLY A 613 14.27 -58.03 31.42
N LYS A 614 12.94 -58.10 31.49
CA LYS A 614 11.99 -57.23 32.29
C LYS A 614 11.96 -55.68 32.15
N ARG A 615 10.77 -55.20 31.75
CA ARG A 615 10.15 -53.89 32.03
C ARG A 615 9.07 -54.00 33.13
N ALA A 616 8.73 -52.88 33.76
CA ALA A 616 7.50 -52.60 34.53
C ALA A 616 7.45 -51.07 34.80
N ARG A 617 6.38 -50.26 34.75
CA ARG A 617 4.89 -50.31 34.68
C ARG A 617 4.45 -48.93 34.13
N GLY A 618 3.33 -48.67 33.44
CA GLY A 618 1.90 -48.99 33.67
C GLY A 618 1.21 -47.76 34.31
N ALA A 619 0.49 -46.88 33.60
CA ALA A 619 -0.90 -46.94 33.08
C ALA A 619 -2.02 -46.68 34.13
N ALA A 620 -2.92 -45.71 33.85
CA ALA A 620 -4.31 -45.49 34.36
C ALA A 620 -4.77 -44.05 33.97
N ASP A 621 -6.01 -43.67 33.64
CA ASP A 621 -7.33 -44.30 33.56
C ASP A 621 -8.38 -43.29 32.96
N ALA A 622 -9.57 -43.82 32.61
CA ALA A 622 -10.89 -43.24 32.33
C ALA A 622 -11.24 -42.97 30.85
N GLY A 623 -12.40 -43.39 30.31
CA GLY A 623 -13.57 -44.03 30.90
C GLY A 623 -14.62 -44.37 29.81
N ASN A 624 -15.47 -45.34 30.14
CA ASN A 624 -16.35 -46.18 29.32
C ASN A 624 -17.75 -45.56 29.02
N GLY A 625 -18.47 -46.09 28.02
CA GLY A 625 -19.90 -45.86 27.79
C GLY A 625 -20.44 -46.52 26.50
N ASN A 626 -21.01 -47.71 26.64
CA ASN A 626 -21.41 -48.68 25.60
C ASN A 626 -22.88 -48.57 25.11
N SER A 627 -23.15 -48.96 23.86
CA SER A 627 -24.29 -49.76 23.34
C SER A 627 -24.36 -49.59 21.80
N ASN A 628 -24.68 -50.54 20.93
CA ASN A 628 -25.33 -51.85 21.02
C ASN A 628 -24.95 -52.67 19.74
N GLY A 629 -24.98 -54.01 19.81
CA GLY A 629 -24.80 -54.93 18.65
C GLY A 629 -26.00 -54.91 17.68
N LYS A 630 -26.16 -55.71 16.62
CA LYS A 630 -25.47 -56.83 15.94
C LYS A 630 -26.43 -57.21 14.75
N ASP A 631 -26.10 -58.24 13.97
CA ASP A 631 -26.90 -58.89 12.89
C ASP A 631 -26.82 -58.23 11.48
N SER A 632 -26.76 -58.93 10.34
CA SER A 632 -26.70 -60.35 9.98
C SER A 632 -26.32 -60.43 8.48
N ARG A 633 -25.70 -61.55 8.05
CA ARG A 633 -25.57 -62.03 6.65
C ARG A 633 -26.99 -62.29 6.06
N ARG A 634 -27.33 -62.42 4.76
CA ARG A 634 -26.75 -63.10 3.57
C ARG A 634 -27.74 -62.87 2.37
N TYR A 635 -27.37 -63.41 1.20
CA TYR A 635 -28.15 -63.83 0.00
C TYR A 635 -28.07 -62.86 -1.19
N GLU A 636 -27.94 -63.25 -2.46
CA GLU A 636 -27.57 -64.48 -3.19
C GLU A 636 -27.42 -64.06 -4.68
N GLU A 637 -26.80 -64.91 -5.49
CA GLU A 637 -26.66 -64.80 -6.96
C GLU A 637 -28.02 -64.91 -7.70
N ALA A 638 -28.11 -64.32 -8.90
CA ALA A 638 -28.96 -64.71 -10.04
C ALA A 638 -28.59 -63.79 -11.22
N GLU A 639 -27.95 -64.26 -12.30
CA GLU A 639 -28.46 -65.07 -13.42
C GLU A 639 -28.82 -64.23 -14.65
N GLU A 640 -28.44 -64.81 -15.78
CA GLU A 640 -28.56 -64.36 -17.15
C GLU A 640 -30.01 -64.33 -17.63
N GLU A 641 -30.34 -63.38 -18.51
CA GLU A 641 -31.35 -63.59 -19.54
C GLU A 641 -30.82 -63.04 -20.88
N GLY A 642 -30.84 -63.89 -21.89
CA GLY A 642 -30.72 -63.54 -23.29
C GLY A 642 -31.74 -64.35 -24.09
N GLU A 643 -32.27 -63.77 -25.15
CA GLU A 643 -32.99 -64.37 -26.30
C GLU A 643 -33.04 -63.26 -27.38
N ASP A 644 -32.95 -63.45 -28.69
CA ASP A 644 -32.63 -64.57 -29.61
C ASP A 644 -32.58 -63.89 -31.03
N GLY A 645 -31.59 -64.18 -31.89
CA GLY A 645 -31.75 -65.04 -33.09
C GLY A 645 -32.39 -64.31 -34.29
N THR A 646 -31.75 -64.13 -35.46
CA THR A 646 -31.39 -65.19 -36.41
C THR A 646 -30.66 -64.59 -37.64
N GLU A 647 -29.67 -65.32 -38.17
CA GLU A 647 -29.25 -65.24 -39.58
C GLU A 647 -29.58 -66.60 -40.24
N GLU A 648 -30.02 -66.56 -41.51
CA GLU A 648 -29.95 -67.69 -42.44
C GLU A 648 -29.07 -67.32 -43.65
N GLN A 649 -28.44 -68.35 -44.19
CA GLN A 649 -27.28 -68.43 -45.07
C GLN A 649 -27.49 -67.95 -46.53
N GLY A 650 -26.36 -67.67 -47.20
CA GLY A 650 -26.25 -67.68 -48.66
C GLY A 650 -24.82 -67.43 -49.15
N ASP A 651 -24.28 -68.43 -49.87
CA ASP A 651 -22.92 -68.63 -50.40
C ASP A 651 -22.16 -67.46 -51.08
N GLY A 652 -20.83 -67.52 -50.92
CA GLY A 652 -19.78 -67.54 -51.97
C GLY A 652 -19.75 -66.50 -53.09
N ASP A 653 -18.67 -65.71 -53.16
CA ASP A 653 -17.74 -65.77 -54.30
C ASP A 653 -16.41 -65.04 -54.01
N GLU A 654 -15.37 -65.54 -54.66
CA GLU A 654 -13.96 -65.10 -54.65
C GLU A 654 -13.78 -63.71 -55.28
N ASP A 655 -12.86 -62.87 -54.77
CA ASP A 655 -11.86 -62.22 -55.65
C ASP A 655 -10.67 -61.64 -54.85
N ALA A 656 -9.51 -61.75 -55.49
CA ALA A 656 -8.17 -61.46 -55.06
C ALA A 656 -7.82 -59.96 -55.06
N GLY A 657 -6.71 -59.61 -54.38
CA GLY A 657 -6.03 -58.33 -54.65
C GLY A 657 -5.22 -57.72 -53.51
N LYS A 658 -4.20 -58.44 -53.00
CA LYS A 658 -3.06 -57.80 -52.30
C LYS A 658 -2.25 -56.97 -53.31
N GLY A 659 -1.80 -55.78 -52.91
CA GLY A 659 -0.80 -55.02 -53.65
C GLY A 659 -0.38 -53.70 -52.99
N GLU A 660 0.66 -53.80 -52.14
CA GLU A 660 1.68 -52.76 -51.85
C GLU A 660 1.27 -51.37 -51.35
N GLN A 661 1.38 -51.14 -50.03
CA GLN A 661 2.16 -50.03 -49.43
C GLN A 661 2.17 -50.19 -47.89
N ALA A 662 2.96 -51.15 -47.40
CA ALA A 662 3.29 -51.30 -45.99
C ALA A 662 4.82 -51.41 -45.89
N LYS A 663 5.49 -50.26 -45.84
CA LYS A 663 6.93 -50.17 -45.53
C LYS A 663 7.42 -48.76 -45.13
N GLY A 664 6.50 -47.83 -44.84
CA GLY A 664 6.83 -46.44 -44.46
C GLY A 664 6.58 -46.09 -43.00
N GLU A 665 5.70 -46.80 -42.29
CA GLU A 665 5.21 -46.37 -40.96
C GLU A 665 5.96 -47.01 -39.77
N GLU A 666 6.70 -48.11 -39.95
CA GLU A 666 7.43 -48.75 -38.83
C GLU A 666 8.79 -48.09 -38.52
N ALA A 667 9.32 -47.24 -39.40
CA ALA A 667 10.58 -46.54 -39.17
C ALA A 667 10.42 -45.19 -38.43
N GLU A 668 9.24 -44.55 -38.54
CA GLU A 668 8.97 -43.27 -37.86
C GLU A 668 8.57 -43.48 -36.39
N GLU A 669 7.97 -44.61 -36.02
CA GLU A 669 7.61 -44.91 -34.62
C GLU A 669 8.82 -45.27 -33.73
N GLU A 670 9.88 -45.87 -34.29
CA GLU A 670 11.10 -46.18 -33.52
C GLU A 670 11.98 -44.93 -33.28
N GLU A 671 12.07 -43.99 -34.24
CA GLU A 671 12.79 -42.72 -34.06
C GLU A 671 12.05 -41.77 -33.09
N GLU A 672 10.70 -41.78 -33.09
CA GLU A 672 9.90 -40.96 -32.16
C GLU A 672 9.93 -41.51 -30.72
N ALA A 673 10.10 -42.83 -30.55
CA ALA A 673 10.29 -43.48 -29.26
C ALA A 673 11.66 -43.17 -28.61
N ASP A 674 12.74 -43.17 -29.39
CA ASP A 674 14.09 -42.85 -28.89
C ASP A 674 14.25 -41.35 -28.57
N ALA A 675 13.59 -40.46 -29.31
CA ALA A 675 13.53 -39.03 -29.01
C ALA A 675 12.75 -38.72 -27.71
N ALA A 676 11.70 -39.50 -27.42
CA ALA A 676 10.90 -39.37 -26.19
C ALA A 676 11.65 -39.83 -24.93
N VAL A 677 12.53 -40.85 -25.05
CA VAL A 677 13.39 -41.31 -23.95
C VAL A 677 14.50 -40.29 -23.62
N ALA A 678 15.01 -39.58 -24.63
CA ALA A 678 15.98 -38.49 -24.41
C ALA A 678 15.35 -37.27 -23.72
N ALA A 679 14.14 -36.85 -24.13
CA ALA A 679 13.44 -35.68 -23.59
C ALA A 679 12.92 -35.88 -22.14
N ALA A 680 12.72 -37.12 -21.69
CA ALA A 680 12.30 -37.43 -20.32
C ALA A 680 13.42 -37.24 -19.28
N THR A 681 14.69 -37.16 -19.69
CA THR A 681 15.83 -37.00 -18.76
C THR A 681 16.09 -35.55 -18.31
N ASP A 682 15.51 -34.56 -18.97
CA ASP A 682 15.73 -33.13 -18.69
C ASP A 682 14.56 -32.45 -17.95
N GLY A 683 13.54 -33.22 -17.54
CA GLY A 683 12.28 -32.71 -17.01
C GLY A 683 11.78 -33.36 -15.72
N ASP A 684 12.67 -33.81 -14.84
CA ASP A 684 12.27 -34.22 -13.48
C ASP A 684 13.13 -33.52 -12.41
N GLY A 685 12.55 -32.46 -11.84
CA GLY A 685 12.97 -31.88 -10.57
C GLY A 685 12.49 -32.76 -9.41
N ALA A 686 12.88 -34.03 -9.42
CA ALA A 686 12.59 -34.99 -8.37
C ALA A 686 13.77 -35.96 -8.21
N ASP A 687 14.92 -35.44 -7.81
CA ASP A 687 15.92 -36.26 -7.12
C ASP A 687 16.82 -35.38 -6.24
N GLY A 688 16.31 -35.07 -5.05
CA GLY A 688 17.13 -34.63 -3.92
C GLY A 688 17.69 -35.81 -3.13
N SER A 689 17.77 -37.02 -3.70
CA SER A 689 18.15 -38.23 -2.98
C SER A 689 19.44 -38.90 -3.48
N ASP A 690 20.30 -38.19 -4.20
CA ASP A 690 21.63 -38.72 -4.58
C ASP A 690 22.75 -37.66 -4.46
N GLU A 691 22.64 -36.83 -3.43
CA GLU A 691 23.78 -36.18 -2.77
C GLU A 691 23.85 -36.70 -1.32
N GLU A 692 23.97 -38.02 -1.13
CA GLU A 692 24.64 -38.55 0.06
C GLU A 692 26.10 -38.82 -0.30
N ASP A 693 26.86 -37.74 -0.51
CA ASP A 693 28.19 -37.74 0.10
C ASP A 693 27.88 -37.84 1.59
N GLY A 694 28.33 -38.91 2.25
CA GLY A 694 27.95 -39.23 3.62
C GLY A 694 28.33 -38.11 4.58
N GLU A 695 27.45 -37.13 4.73
CA GLU A 695 27.49 -36.13 5.77
C GLU A 695 26.44 -36.50 6.81
N GLY A 696 26.90 -36.94 7.98
CA GLY A 696 25.99 -37.29 9.07
C GLY A 696 25.19 -36.06 9.55
N PRO A 697 24.09 -36.24 10.30
CA PRO A 697 23.36 -35.12 10.89
C PRO A 697 24.22 -34.21 11.80
N ASP A 698 25.42 -34.65 12.21
CA ASP A 698 26.40 -33.86 12.96
C ASP A 698 27.28 -32.93 12.10
N GLU A 699 27.35 -33.08 10.76
CA GLU A 699 28.15 -32.22 9.86
C GLU A 699 27.44 -30.95 9.41
N GLN A 700 26.11 -30.87 9.54
CA GLN A 700 25.34 -29.66 9.26
C GLN A 700 25.68 -28.49 10.21
N ARG A 701 26.39 -28.78 11.31
CA ARG A 701 26.88 -27.81 12.30
C ARG A 701 28.37 -27.48 12.17
N GLN A 702 29.09 -28.07 11.21
CA GLN A 702 30.49 -27.73 10.95
C GLN A 702 30.58 -26.40 10.17
N THR A 703 31.57 -25.59 10.54
CA THR A 703 31.81 -24.18 10.17
C THR A 703 31.36 -23.79 8.75
N PHE A 704 30.47 -22.78 8.67
CA PHE A 704 30.00 -22.22 7.41
C PHE A 704 31.12 -21.41 6.73
N THR A 705 31.96 -22.07 5.92
CA THR A 705 33.08 -21.47 5.18
C THR A 705 32.63 -20.76 3.89
N LEU A 706 33.52 -19.96 3.28
CA LEU A 706 33.24 -19.32 1.99
C LEU A 706 32.92 -20.36 0.90
N SER A 707 33.65 -21.47 0.87
CA SER A 707 33.39 -22.61 -0.01
C SER A 707 31.99 -23.21 0.18
N GLY A 708 31.51 -23.28 1.43
CA GLY A 708 30.16 -23.74 1.75
C GLY A 708 29.08 -22.79 1.23
N LEU A 709 29.30 -21.48 1.42
CA LEU A 709 28.40 -20.44 0.89
C LEU A 709 28.32 -20.48 -0.64
N VAL A 710 29.46 -20.59 -1.34
CA VAL A 710 29.53 -20.68 -2.81
C VAL A 710 28.71 -21.86 -3.33
N ARG A 711 28.87 -23.06 -2.75
CA ARG A 711 28.10 -24.26 -3.14
C ARG A 711 26.60 -24.05 -2.96
N ARG A 712 26.19 -23.46 -1.83
CA ARG A 712 24.79 -23.17 -1.51
C ARG A 712 24.17 -22.14 -2.47
N MET A 713 24.88 -21.04 -2.77
CA MET A 713 24.42 -20.03 -3.71
C MET A 713 24.32 -20.57 -5.14
N VAL A 714 25.23 -21.47 -5.55
CA VAL A 714 25.14 -22.18 -6.83
C VAL A 714 23.90 -23.06 -6.90
N ARG A 715 23.60 -23.84 -5.85
CA ARG A 715 22.35 -24.63 -5.78
C ARG A 715 21.11 -23.75 -5.87
N LEU A 716 21.11 -22.59 -5.21
CA LEU A 716 20.00 -21.63 -5.28
C LEU A 716 19.84 -21.02 -6.69
N ALA A 717 20.94 -20.79 -7.42
CA ALA A 717 20.92 -20.32 -8.80
C ALA A 717 20.44 -21.39 -9.81
N ASP A 718 20.63 -22.67 -9.46
CA ASP A 718 20.19 -23.83 -10.24
C ASP A 718 18.71 -24.21 -9.99
N ASP A 719 18.05 -23.63 -8.98
CA ASP A 719 16.67 -23.96 -8.63
C ASP A 719 15.69 -23.45 -9.71
N VAL A 720 15.11 -24.39 -10.47
CA VAL A 720 14.24 -24.10 -11.62
C VAL A 720 12.78 -23.86 -11.20
N ARG A 721 12.44 -23.96 -9.91
CA ARG A 721 11.07 -23.71 -9.43
C ARG A 721 10.65 -22.28 -9.73
N ALA A 722 9.50 -22.09 -10.38
CA ALA A 722 8.99 -20.77 -10.77
C ALA A 722 8.82 -19.82 -9.56
N GLU A 723 8.40 -20.37 -8.41
CA GLU A 723 8.25 -19.66 -7.13
C GLU A 723 9.58 -19.13 -6.57
N ARG A 724 10.72 -19.64 -7.06
CA ARG A 724 12.06 -19.27 -6.60
C ARG A 724 12.83 -18.38 -7.58
N THR A 725 12.14 -17.74 -8.52
CA THR A 725 12.75 -16.86 -9.53
C THR A 725 13.49 -15.69 -8.87
N CYS A 726 12.92 -15.07 -7.82
CA CYS A 726 13.56 -13.98 -7.08
C CYS A 726 14.86 -14.42 -6.41
N GLN A 727 14.85 -15.60 -5.78
CA GLN A 727 15.99 -16.21 -5.10
C GLN A 727 17.10 -16.56 -6.09
N ARG A 728 16.73 -17.10 -7.24
CA ARG A 728 17.65 -17.41 -8.34
C ARG A 728 18.36 -16.15 -8.86
N MET A 729 17.60 -15.07 -9.08
CA MET A 729 18.17 -13.78 -9.45
C MET A 729 19.06 -13.20 -8.34
N ALA A 730 18.67 -13.36 -7.07
CA ALA A 730 19.47 -12.95 -5.92
C ALA A 730 20.82 -13.68 -5.88
N ALA A 731 20.83 -15.00 -6.10
CA ALA A 731 22.04 -15.79 -6.19
C ALA A 731 22.96 -15.31 -7.32
N LEU A 732 22.43 -15.06 -8.52
CA LEU A 732 23.21 -14.52 -9.65
C LEU A 732 23.79 -13.14 -9.36
N ARG A 733 23.00 -12.23 -8.75
CA ARG A 733 23.47 -10.91 -8.31
C ARG A 733 24.58 -11.02 -7.26
N TRP A 734 24.46 -11.97 -6.34
CA TRP A 734 25.50 -12.25 -5.36
C TRP A 734 26.79 -12.74 -6.02
N ILE A 735 26.72 -13.63 -7.03
CA ILE A 735 27.92 -14.10 -7.76
C ILE A 735 28.69 -12.92 -8.35
N ALA A 736 28.01 -12.02 -9.07
CA ALA A 736 28.65 -10.84 -9.64
C ALA A 736 29.23 -9.90 -8.57
N ALA A 737 28.47 -9.63 -7.50
CA ALA A 737 28.88 -8.71 -6.45
C ALA A 737 30.02 -9.27 -5.57
N ALA A 738 29.99 -10.56 -5.25
CA ALA A 738 31.04 -11.25 -4.50
C ALA A 738 32.34 -11.31 -5.29
N ALA A 739 32.28 -11.52 -6.62
CA ALA A 739 33.45 -11.47 -7.49
C ALA A 739 34.13 -10.09 -7.46
N THR A 740 33.35 -9.01 -7.45
CA THR A 740 33.90 -7.64 -7.31
C THR A 740 34.50 -7.41 -5.92
N ALA A 741 33.84 -7.91 -4.87
CA ALA A 741 34.24 -7.65 -3.48
C ALA A 741 35.49 -8.43 -3.05
N LEU A 742 35.66 -9.67 -3.53
CA LEU A 742 36.84 -10.50 -3.28
C LEU A 742 38.01 -10.13 -4.19
N GLY A 743 37.73 -9.73 -5.44
CA GLY A 743 38.76 -9.40 -6.42
C GLY A 743 39.17 -10.59 -7.30
N ALA A 744 39.95 -10.31 -8.35
CA ALA A 744 40.21 -11.25 -9.45
C ALA A 744 41.01 -12.49 -9.05
N ALA A 745 41.95 -12.37 -8.12
CA ALA A 745 42.79 -13.48 -7.67
C ALA A 745 42.01 -14.46 -6.78
N ASP A 746 41.30 -13.92 -5.78
CA ASP A 746 40.63 -14.73 -4.77
C ASP A 746 39.38 -15.43 -5.32
N ILE A 747 38.67 -14.78 -6.26
CA ILE A 747 37.50 -15.40 -6.92
C ILE A 747 37.88 -16.51 -7.90
N ALA A 748 39.09 -16.49 -8.47
CA ALA A 748 39.52 -17.45 -9.49
C ALA A 748 39.45 -18.90 -8.98
N THR A 749 39.76 -19.12 -7.70
CA THR A 749 39.68 -20.43 -7.02
C THR A 749 38.25 -21.00 -7.01
N TYR A 750 37.24 -20.13 -6.91
CA TYR A 750 35.83 -20.52 -6.85
C TYR A 750 35.12 -20.52 -8.20
N LEU A 751 35.75 -19.94 -9.23
CA LEU A 751 35.19 -19.72 -10.56
C LEU A 751 34.69 -21.02 -11.25
N PRO A 752 35.40 -22.17 -11.18
CA PRO A 752 34.89 -23.43 -11.75
C PRO A 752 33.57 -23.93 -11.14
N VAL A 753 33.26 -23.53 -9.91
CA VAL A 753 32.00 -23.87 -9.23
C VAL A 753 30.91 -22.84 -9.56
N LEU A 754 31.26 -21.55 -9.51
CA LEU A 754 30.34 -20.43 -9.79
C LEU A 754 29.82 -20.39 -11.23
N LEU A 755 30.60 -20.88 -12.20
CA LEU A 755 30.22 -20.89 -13.62
C LEU A 755 29.25 -22.02 -14.00
N ARG A 756 29.06 -23.04 -13.15
CA ARG A 756 28.15 -24.17 -13.43
C ARG A 756 26.70 -23.73 -13.70
N PRO A 757 26.05 -22.90 -12.85
CA PRO A 757 24.70 -22.42 -13.11
C PRO A 757 24.63 -21.54 -14.35
N LEU A 758 25.63 -20.68 -14.59
CA LEU A 758 25.70 -19.83 -15.79
C LEU A 758 25.81 -20.66 -17.08
N TYR A 759 26.61 -21.74 -17.07
CA TYR A 759 26.68 -22.69 -18.17
C TYR A 759 25.31 -23.33 -18.42
N ARG A 760 24.66 -23.86 -17.38
CA ARG A 760 23.33 -24.51 -17.52
C ARG A 760 22.28 -23.55 -18.09
N ILE A 761 22.29 -22.28 -17.67
CA ILE A 761 21.40 -21.23 -18.20
C ILE A 761 21.67 -20.98 -19.68
N SER A 762 22.94 -20.83 -20.06
CA SER A 762 23.33 -20.60 -21.45
C SER A 762 23.02 -21.80 -22.37
N ASP A 763 23.22 -23.02 -21.87
CA ASP A 763 22.96 -24.29 -22.57
C ASP A 763 21.46 -24.50 -22.78
N ALA A 764 20.64 -24.21 -21.77
CA ALA A 764 19.17 -24.23 -21.88
C ALA A 764 18.65 -23.14 -22.83
N ALA A 765 19.24 -21.94 -22.80
CA ALA A 765 18.90 -20.86 -23.73
C ALA A 765 19.23 -21.24 -25.18
N ALA A 766 20.40 -21.83 -25.43
CA ALA A 766 20.82 -22.31 -26.74
C ALA A 766 19.90 -23.41 -27.28
N ALA A 767 19.51 -24.38 -26.43
CA ALA A 767 18.54 -25.41 -26.79
C ALA A 767 17.19 -24.80 -27.22
N SER A 768 16.69 -23.81 -26.46
CA SER A 768 15.43 -23.11 -26.77
C SER A 768 15.48 -22.23 -28.02
N ALA A 769 16.66 -21.85 -28.49
CA ALA A 769 16.87 -21.06 -29.72
C ALA A 769 16.94 -21.95 -30.97
N GLY A 770 17.51 -23.16 -30.85
CA GLY A 770 17.54 -24.17 -31.91
C GLY A 770 16.15 -24.69 -32.28
N GLU A 771 15.26 -24.85 -31.28
CA GLU A 771 13.86 -25.26 -31.50
C GLU A 771 13.02 -24.22 -32.27
N ARG A 772 13.41 -22.93 -32.30
CA ARG A 772 12.68 -21.89 -33.04
C ARG A 772 12.98 -21.87 -34.54
N HIS A 773 14.07 -22.48 -34.97
CA HIS A 773 14.48 -22.55 -36.39
C HIS A 773 13.98 -23.81 -37.11
N SER A 774 13.67 -24.87 -36.35
CA SER A 774 12.91 -26.01 -36.86
C SER A 774 11.42 -25.63 -36.86
N GLY A 775 10.84 -25.34 -38.02
CA GLY A 775 9.43 -24.92 -38.19
C GLY A 775 8.38 -25.97 -37.77
N ILE A 776 8.76 -26.97 -36.97
CA ILE A 776 7.91 -28.07 -36.53
C ILE A 776 7.48 -27.80 -35.08
N THR A 777 6.24 -27.31 -34.99
CA THR A 777 5.34 -27.31 -33.82
C THR A 777 5.46 -26.19 -32.78
N ALA A 778 4.47 -25.29 -32.83
CA ALA A 778 4.04 -24.41 -31.75
C ALA A 778 3.50 -25.15 -30.49
N THR A 779 3.52 -26.49 -30.47
CA THR A 779 3.06 -27.32 -29.34
C THR A 779 4.21 -27.75 -28.42
N ALA A 780 5.47 -27.76 -28.88
CA ALA A 780 6.65 -27.97 -28.04
C ALA A 780 7.02 -26.71 -27.23
N ALA A 781 6.82 -25.51 -27.80
CA ALA A 781 7.02 -24.21 -27.15
C ALA A 781 6.14 -24.00 -25.90
N ALA A 782 5.10 -24.81 -25.72
CA ALA A 782 4.27 -24.80 -24.53
C ALA A 782 4.85 -25.66 -23.39
N ARG A 783 5.93 -26.42 -23.53
CA ARG A 783 6.53 -27.18 -22.42
C ARG A 783 7.18 -26.19 -21.44
N GLY A 784 6.70 -26.15 -20.20
CA GLY A 784 7.05 -25.14 -19.17
C GLY A 784 8.46 -25.22 -18.60
N GLY A 785 9.48 -25.23 -19.46
CA GLY A 785 10.90 -25.26 -19.12
C GLY A 785 11.71 -24.08 -19.70
N GLN A 786 11.06 -23.05 -20.24
CA GLN A 786 11.78 -21.84 -20.67
C GLN A 786 12.31 -21.09 -19.45
N VAL A 787 13.63 -20.83 -19.46
CA VAL A 787 14.27 -19.98 -18.46
C VAL A 787 13.63 -18.59 -18.54
N PRO A 788 13.18 -17.99 -17.41
CA PRO A 788 12.66 -16.63 -17.40
C PRO A 788 13.65 -15.67 -18.06
N GLU A 789 13.15 -14.78 -18.93
CA GLU A 789 13.99 -13.87 -19.72
C GLU A 789 14.89 -13.00 -18.83
N ASP A 790 14.36 -12.53 -17.70
CA ASP A 790 15.09 -11.74 -16.71
C ASP A 790 16.30 -12.48 -16.14
N VAL A 791 16.16 -13.78 -15.88
CA VAL A 791 17.23 -14.63 -15.36
C VAL A 791 18.29 -14.88 -16.42
N ARG A 792 17.88 -15.05 -17.69
CA ARG A 792 18.81 -15.22 -18.81
C ARG A 792 19.63 -13.95 -19.03
N HIS A 793 18.97 -12.78 -19.08
CA HIS A 793 19.64 -11.50 -19.25
C HIS A 793 20.64 -11.24 -18.11
N LEU A 794 20.23 -11.45 -16.87
CA LEU A 794 21.12 -11.30 -15.71
C LEU A 794 22.31 -12.27 -15.76
N ALA A 795 22.12 -13.51 -16.20
CA ALA A 795 23.22 -14.46 -16.35
C ALA A 795 24.23 -14.02 -17.44
N GLU A 796 23.76 -13.47 -18.55
CA GLU A 796 24.60 -12.91 -19.61
C GLU A 796 25.40 -11.69 -19.10
N GLU A 797 24.77 -10.80 -18.33
CA GLU A 797 25.44 -9.67 -17.66
C GLU A 797 26.50 -10.13 -16.65
N VAL A 798 26.19 -11.14 -15.81
CA VAL A 798 27.13 -11.69 -14.83
C VAL A 798 28.34 -12.31 -15.54
N MET A 799 28.13 -13.05 -16.63
CA MET A 799 29.21 -13.61 -17.45
C MET A 799 30.10 -12.52 -18.06
N ALA A 800 29.50 -11.44 -18.58
CA ALA A 800 30.24 -10.30 -19.12
C ALA A 800 31.05 -9.58 -18.03
N HIS A 801 30.48 -9.41 -16.84
CA HIS A 801 31.14 -8.81 -15.68
C HIS A 801 32.33 -9.64 -15.20
N LEU A 802 32.16 -10.96 -15.05
CA LEU A 802 33.25 -11.88 -14.69
C LEU A 802 34.38 -11.86 -15.72
N ARG A 803 34.07 -11.74 -17.02
CA ARG A 803 35.07 -11.57 -18.09
C ARG A 803 35.87 -10.29 -17.91
N GLY A 804 35.21 -9.19 -17.55
CA GLY A 804 35.87 -7.92 -17.29
C GLY A 804 36.79 -7.95 -16.07
N LEU A 805 36.43 -8.70 -15.02
CA LEU A 805 37.19 -8.76 -13.77
C LEU A 805 38.41 -9.70 -13.81
N VAL A 806 38.23 -10.95 -14.25
CA VAL A 806 39.27 -12.01 -14.14
C VAL A 806 40.10 -12.13 -15.43
N GLY A 807 39.63 -11.53 -16.53
CA GLY A 807 40.24 -11.64 -17.84
C GLY A 807 39.74 -12.86 -18.63
N SER A 808 39.87 -12.77 -19.96
CA SER A 808 39.24 -13.74 -20.87
C SER A 808 39.85 -15.14 -20.82
N GLU A 809 41.17 -15.26 -20.56
CA GLU A 809 41.88 -16.55 -20.56
C GLU A 809 41.49 -17.41 -19.36
N VAL A 810 41.57 -16.85 -18.15
CA VAL A 810 41.20 -17.54 -16.91
C VAL A 810 39.72 -17.90 -16.91
N LEU A 811 38.84 -16.98 -17.35
CA LEU A 811 37.41 -17.26 -17.46
C LEU A 811 37.13 -18.41 -18.42
N LEU A 812 37.78 -18.45 -19.58
CA LEU A 812 37.57 -19.52 -20.57
C LEU A 812 38.03 -20.88 -20.02
N ALA A 813 39.19 -20.92 -19.35
CA ALA A 813 39.69 -22.13 -18.71
C ALA A 813 38.72 -22.65 -17.64
N SER A 814 38.25 -21.78 -16.73
CA SER A 814 37.27 -22.16 -15.71
C SER A 814 35.90 -22.51 -16.29
N TYR A 815 35.49 -21.88 -17.40
CA TYR A 815 34.24 -22.19 -18.10
C TYR A 815 34.29 -23.58 -18.75
N ASN A 816 35.43 -23.95 -19.35
CA ASN A 816 35.64 -25.29 -19.88
C ASN A 816 35.62 -26.34 -18.76
N ALA A 817 36.29 -26.07 -17.62
CA ALA A 817 36.22 -26.95 -16.46
C ALA A 817 34.79 -27.13 -15.94
N ALA A 818 34.00 -26.05 -15.87
CA ALA A 818 32.58 -26.12 -15.49
C ALA A 818 31.74 -26.91 -16.52
N ARG A 819 32.00 -26.72 -17.82
CA ARG A 819 31.33 -27.43 -18.92
C ARG A 819 31.61 -28.93 -18.89
N GLU A 820 32.87 -29.32 -18.73
CA GLU A 820 33.29 -30.72 -18.62
C GLU A 820 32.67 -31.37 -17.39
N TYR A 821 32.67 -30.67 -16.25
CA TYR A 821 32.02 -31.15 -15.04
C TYR A 821 30.51 -31.39 -15.23
N VAL A 822 29.78 -30.42 -15.79
CA VAL A 822 28.32 -30.54 -16.01
C VAL A 822 28.01 -31.66 -17.00
N ARG A 823 28.78 -31.79 -18.09
CA ARG A 823 28.62 -32.88 -19.08
C ARG A 823 28.97 -34.24 -18.50
N GLY A 824 30.06 -34.33 -17.72
CA GLY A 824 30.47 -35.53 -17.01
C GLY A 824 29.37 -36.02 -16.06
N ARG A 825 28.80 -35.13 -15.24
CA ARG A 825 27.68 -35.44 -14.35
C ARG A 825 26.39 -35.84 -15.10
N ARG A 826 26.10 -35.22 -16.26
CA ARG A 826 24.97 -35.67 -17.11
C ARG A 826 25.22 -37.07 -17.68
N ALA A 827 26.43 -37.36 -18.16
CA ALA A 827 26.80 -38.67 -18.69
C ALA A 827 26.79 -39.75 -17.60
N GLU A 828 27.30 -39.44 -16.41
CA GLU A 828 27.25 -40.32 -15.23
C GLU A 828 25.81 -40.63 -14.83
N ARG A 829 24.93 -39.62 -14.76
CA ARG A 829 23.50 -39.83 -14.50
C ARG A 829 22.87 -40.74 -15.55
N LYS A 830 23.15 -40.53 -16.84
CA LYS A 830 22.67 -41.42 -17.92
C LYS A 830 23.20 -42.85 -17.77
N ARG A 831 24.48 -43.03 -17.43
CA ARG A 831 25.07 -44.36 -17.17
C ARG A 831 24.44 -45.04 -15.96
N ARG A 832 24.23 -44.31 -14.87
CA ARG A 832 23.63 -44.82 -13.63
C ARG A 832 22.16 -45.21 -13.84
N THR A 833 21.39 -44.40 -14.55
CA THR A 833 20.02 -44.75 -14.94
C THR A 833 19.99 -45.96 -15.87
N ALA A 834 20.87 -46.02 -16.87
CA ALA A 834 20.99 -47.19 -17.76
C ALA A 834 21.37 -48.46 -16.97
N MET A 835 22.32 -48.37 -16.05
CA MET A 835 22.73 -49.48 -15.19
C MET A 835 21.58 -49.93 -14.27
N ARG A 836 20.84 -49.00 -13.66
CA ARG A 836 19.65 -49.30 -12.87
C ARG A 836 18.55 -49.98 -13.71
N THR A 837 18.37 -49.57 -14.96
CA THR A 837 17.42 -50.22 -15.87
C THR A 837 17.86 -51.62 -16.30
N MET A 838 19.16 -51.90 -16.32
CA MET A 838 19.71 -53.24 -16.60
C MET A 838 19.63 -54.17 -15.39
N ILE A 839 19.84 -53.65 -14.18
CA ILE A 839 19.79 -54.42 -12.92
C ILE A 839 18.35 -54.77 -12.52
N ASP A 840 17.38 -53.87 -12.75
CA ASP A 840 15.95 -54.12 -12.45
C ASP A 840 15.02 -53.58 -13.56
N PRO A 841 14.72 -54.41 -14.59
CA PRO A 841 13.86 -54.00 -15.70
C PRO A 841 12.39 -53.84 -15.26
N ALA A 842 11.95 -54.54 -14.21
CA ALA A 842 10.57 -54.47 -13.73
C ALA A 842 10.29 -53.14 -12.99
N ALA A 843 11.22 -52.71 -12.12
CA ALA A 843 11.13 -51.41 -11.47
C ALA A 843 11.27 -50.24 -12.46
N ALA A 844 12.14 -50.38 -13.47
CA ALA A 844 12.27 -49.39 -14.54
C ALA A 844 10.98 -49.26 -15.38
N ALA A 845 10.32 -50.37 -15.72
CA ALA A 845 9.04 -50.37 -16.42
C ALA A 845 7.89 -49.79 -15.56
N ALA A 846 7.92 -50.01 -14.24
CA ALA A 846 6.96 -49.41 -13.31
C ALA A 846 7.17 -47.88 -13.17
N ALA A 847 8.42 -47.42 -13.12
CA ALA A 847 8.76 -45.99 -13.11
C ALA A 847 8.30 -45.31 -14.41
N ARG A 848 8.57 -45.90 -15.58
CA ARG A 848 8.09 -45.40 -16.89
C ARG A 848 6.56 -45.28 -16.92
N ARG A 849 5.84 -46.28 -16.40
CA ARG A 849 4.37 -46.22 -16.28
C ARG A 849 3.92 -45.08 -15.36
N ARG A 850 4.60 -44.87 -14.23
CA ARG A 850 4.30 -43.77 -13.29
C ARG A 850 4.57 -42.40 -13.91
N ASP A 851 5.61 -42.27 -14.72
CA ASP A 851 5.96 -41.03 -15.41
C ASP A 851 4.98 -40.72 -16.54
N ASN A 852 4.56 -41.73 -17.31
CA ASN A 852 3.49 -41.59 -18.30
C ASN A 852 2.17 -41.16 -17.63
N LEU A 853 1.83 -41.72 -16.45
CA LEU A 853 0.67 -41.28 -15.66
C LEU A 853 0.83 -39.83 -15.15
N ARG A 854 2.01 -39.43 -14.69
CA ARG A 854 2.31 -38.05 -14.27
C ARG A 854 2.23 -37.08 -15.44
N GLN A 855 2.76 -37.44 -16.61
CA GLN A 855 2.70 -36.61 -17.82
C GLN A 855 1.27 -36.46 -18.31
N THR A 856 0.48 -37.53 -18.34
CA THR A 856 -0.94 -37.46 -18.71
C THR A 856 -1.74 -36.63 -17.70
N ALA A 857 -1.46 -36.74 -16.39
CA ALA A 857 -2.06 -35.89 -15.36
C ALA A 857 -1.68 -34.41 -15.51
N ARG A 858 -0.40 -34.09 -15.75
CA ARG A 858 0.07 -32.72 -16.04
C ARG A 858 -0.58 -32.15 -17.29
N ARG A 859 -0.72 -32.94 -18.37
CA ARG A 859 -1.43 -32.55 -19.60
C ARG A 859 -2.92 -32.29 -19.32
N LYS A 860 -3.59 -33.13 -18.51
CA LYS A 860 -4.99 -32.94 -18.08
C LYS A 860 -5.16 -31.66 -17.23
N GLN A 861 -4.33 -31.45 -16.21
CA GLN A 861 -4.37 -30.22 -15.39
C GLN A 861 -4.15 -28.97 -16.23
N LYS A 862 -3.21 -29.02 -17.19
CA LYS A 862 -2.95 -27.89 -18.07
C LYS A 862 -4.09 -27.62 -19.06
N MET A 863 -4.71 -28.68 -19.59
CA MET A 863 -5.94 -28.57 -20.38
C MET A 863 -7.09 -27.97 -19.56
N GLU A 864 -7.21 -28.30 -18.28
CA GLU A 864 -8.17 -27.67 -17.38
C GLU A 864 -7.88 -26.19 -17.15
N VAL A 865 -6.62 -25.82 -16.89
CA VAL A 865 -6.22 -24.41 -16.74
C VAL A 865 -6.51 -23.63 -18.02
N LEU A 866 -6.13 -24.15 -19.19
CA LEU A 866 -6.44 -23.54 -20.48
C LEU A 866 -7.94 -23.47 -20.75
N LYS A 867 -8.73 -24.47 -20.35
CA LYS A 867 -10.20 -24.42 -20.42
C LYS A 867 -10.77 -23.35 -19.49
N ARG A 868 -10.26 -23.21 -18.26
CA ARG A 868 -10.63 -22.15 -17.29
C ARG A 868 -10.27 -20.76 -17.80
N GLU A 869 -9.11 -20.59 -18.43
CA GLU A 869 -8.72 -19.33 -19.05
C GLU A 869 -9.56 -19.00 -20.28
N ARG A 870 -9.87 -20.00 -21.12
CA ARG A 870 -10.76 -19.84 -22.28
C ARG A 870 -12.18 -19.49 -21.84
N SER A 871 -12.74 -20.16 -20.84
CA SER A 871 -14.06 -19.86 -20.29
C SER A 871 -14.08 -18.50 -19.59
N ALA A 872 -13.03 -18.11 -18.85
CA ALA A 872 -12.88 -16.76 -18.29
C ALA A 872 -12.80 -15.68 -19.38
N LYS A 873 -12.09 -15.94 -20.50
CA LYS A 873 -12.07 -15.06 -21.68
C LYS A 873 -13.44 -14.99 -22.36
N GLN A 874 -14.17 -16.10 -22.46
CA GLN A 874 -15.53 -16.17 -23.02
C GLN A 874 -16.56 -15.44 -22.14
N LEU A 875 -16.45 -15.55 -20.81
CA LEU A 875 -17.25 -14.78 -19.85
C LEU A 875 -16.96 -13.27 -19.93
N ARG A 876 -15.69 -12.89 -20.11
CA ARG A 876 -15.31 -11.49 -20.37
C ARG A 876 -15.85 -10.95 -21.70
N GLN A 877 -15.92 -11.78 -22.74
CA GLN A 877 -16.47 -11.40 -24.05
C GLN A 877 -18.00 -11.36 -24.06
N THR A 878 -18.67 -12.30 -23.40
CA THR A 878 -20.14 -12.32 -23.27
C THR A 878 -20.65 -11.24 -22.32
N GLY A 879 -19.91 -10.89 -21.27
CA GLY A 879 -20.16 -9.72 -20.42
C GLY A 879 -20.06 -8.39 -21.17
N ARG A 880 -19.14 -8.28 -22.14
CA ARG A 880 -19.03 -7.10 -23.03
C ARG A 880 -20.13 -7.01 -24.08
N ARG A 881 -20.70 -8.15 -24.53
CA ARG A 881 -21.80 -8.18 -25.52
C ARG A 881 -23.20 -8.00 -24.90
N ARG A 882 -23.39 -8.28 -23.62
CA ARG A 882 -24.68 -8.06 -22.92
C ARG A 882 -24.89 -6.65 -22.36
N GLY A 883 -23.87 -5.78 -22.37
CA GLY A 883 -23.94 -4.41 -21.85
C GLY A 883 -24.20 -3.30 -22.88
N GLY A 884 -24.35 -3.62 -24.16
CA GLY A 884 -24.48 -2.62 -25.23
C GLY A 884 -25.57 -2.97 -26.24
N GLY A 885 -26.83 -2.76 -25.89
CA GLY A 885 -27.91 -3.02 -26.84
C GLY A 885 -29.33 -3.02 -26.29
N ARG A 886 -29.74 -1.98 -25.56
CA ARG A 886 -31.17 -1.65 -25.43
C ARG A 886 -31.36 -0.16 -25.13
N GLY A 887 -31.53 0.59 -26.20
CA GLY A 887 -31.83 2.02 -26.16
C GLY A 887 -32.15 2.55 -27.55
N LYS A 888 -33.32 2.18 -28.09
CA LYS A 888 -34.22 2.98 -28.98
C LYS A 888 -35.10 2.11 -29.89
N ARG A 889 -36.42 2.13 -29.62
CA ARG A 889 -37.59 2.21 -30.55
C ARG A 889 -38.81 1.58 -29.86
N VAL A 890 -39.65 2.39 -29.18
CA VAL A 890 -40.93 3.02 -29.61
C VAL A 890 -42.15 2.10 -29.35
N ARG A 891 -43.07 2.67 -28.54
CA ARG A 891 -44.38 2.21 -28.05
C ARG A 891 -44.38 1.15 -26.95
#